data_AF-A0A847WC12-F1
#
_entry.id   AF-A0A847WC12-F1
#
_cell.length_a   1.000
_cell.length_b   1.000
_cell.length_c   1.000
_cell.angle_alpha   90.00
_cell.angle_beta   90.00
_cell.angle_gamma   90.00
#
_symmetry.space_group_name_H-M   'P 1'
#
loop_
_entity.id
_entity.type
_entity.pdbx_description
1 polymer ?
#
loop_
_entity_poly.entity_id
_entity_poly.type
_entity_poly.pdbx_seq_one_letter_code
_entity_poly.pdbx_strand_id
1 'polypeptide(L)'
;MENIIKILSKELGQSEVHIKNVVDLIDEGNTIPFIARYRKEMHGSMSDTLLRDLADRLSYLRNLDARREEIKKSIAAQDKLTEALSKEIDAAQTLAELEDIYRPYKQKRRTRATIAKEKGLEPLALLLLGQSRDLPDINTLASDYIDSEKGVLSAEEALAGASDIIADIVSDSVAVRKRLRELIMKKGMLSSTAAKDEDSVYSLYYEFKQPLSRLQGHQTLAINRGEKEEYLKVSIDIERELALNIVRNEFVKAGSKASDFVARAAEDGYDRLLFPSMEREIRDSLTTIAAEGAIHNFAINLKSLLMQPPIKGHTTMGLDPGYKNGCKVAVVDSTGKVLDSSVVYPTYGERQKNEAIAVLAKLISRHGVEHIAIGNGTASRETEQMVCELLTKTPGVSYMIVNEAGASVYSASKLAAEEFPQFDVNLRSAVSIARRMQDPLAELVKIDPKAIGVGQYQHDMPPKRLDESLSAVVEDCVNSVGVDLNTASASLLQRVSGLNSGTAKNIVAYREENGAFSSRKQLLKVPKLGPKAFEQCAGFLRIPESEYVLDRTGVHPESYKAAERLLSICGYQLSDVAAAKLNELPERVKTYGEEKAAADCGIGLPTLTDIVKELMKPGRDPRDELPPPILRTDVMDMKDLKPGMLLTG
;
A
#
# COMPACT_ATOMS: atom_id res chain seq x y z
N MET A 1 15.51 -19.58 9.03
CA MET A 1 14.25 -20.01 8.37
C MET A 1 13.28 -20.68 9.33
N GLU A 2 13.64 -21.77 10.04
CA GLU A 2 12.71 -22.44 10.99
C GLU A 2 12.14 -21.51 12.06
N ASN A 3 12.96 -20.58 12.59
CA ASN A 3 12.49 -19.59 13.56
C ASN A 3 11.47 -18.61 12.96
N ILE A 4 11.67 -18.19 11.70
CA ILE A 4 10.73 -17.31 10.98
C ILE A 4 9.37 -17.99 10.84
N ILE A 5 9.34 -19.27 10.46
CA ILE A 5 8.10 -20.04 10.30
C ILE A 5 7.32 -20.10 11.61
N LYS A 6 8.00 -20.33 12.75
CA LYS A 6 7.38 -20.34 14.08
C LYS A 6 6.80 -18.98 14.48
N ILE A 7 7.53 -17.91 14.20
CA ILE A 7 7.06 -16.53 14.46
C ILE A 7 5.79 -16.25 13.64
N LEU A 8 5.84 -16.49 12.33
CA LEU A 8 4.70 -16.29 11.43
C LEU A 8 3.48 -17.14 11.82
N SER A 9 3.70 -18.42 12.15
CA SER A 9 2.64 -19.32 12.62
C SER A 9 1.93 -18.78 13.85
N LYS A 10 2.69 -18.29 14.85
CA LYS A 10 2.14 -17.72 16.08
C LYS A 10 1.43 -16.39 15.84
N GLU A 11 2.01 -15.49 15.05
CA GLU A 11 1.46 -14.15 14.77
C GLU A 11 0.17 -14.22 13.94
N LEU A 12 0.13 -15.12 12.95
CA LEU A 12 -1.00 -15.26 12.01
C LEU A 12 -2.03 -16.30 12.45
N GLY A 13 -1.75 -17.06 13.52
CA GLY A 13 -2.64 -18.12 14.02
C GLY A 13 -2.84 -19.27 13.04
N GLN A 14 -1.81 -19.61 12.25
CA GLN A 14 -1.85 -20.65 11.22
C GLN A 14 -0.86 -21.77 11.51
N SER A 15 -1.06 -22.96 10.96
CA SER A 15 -0.16 -24.10 11.18
C SER A 15 1.23 -23.85 10.58
N GLU A 16 2.30 -24.30 11.25
CA GLU A 16 3.68 -24.17 10.74
C GLU A 16 3.85 -24.84 9.36
N VAL A 17 3.13 -25.93 9.11
CA VAL A 17 3.14 -26.64 7.82
C VAL A 17 2.58 -25.74 6.71
N HIS A 18 1.43 -25.08 6.94
CA HIS A 18 0.84 -24.19 5.96
C HIS A 18 1.72 -22.96 5.71
N ILE A 19 2.27 -22.35 6.78
CA ILE A 19 3.21 -21.24 6.65
C ILE A 19 4.42 -21.65 5.80
N LYS A 20 5.04 -22.80 6.12
CA LYS A 20 6.18 -23.32 5.36
C LYS A 20 5.84 -23.49 3.89
N ASN A 21 4.69 -24.10 3.58
CA ASN A 21 4.27 -24.30 2.20
C ASN A 21 4.08 -22.98 1.44
N VAL A 22 3.49 -21.95 2.08
CA VAL A 22 3.36 -20.62 1.45
C VAL A 22 4.74 -19.99 1.22
N VAL A 23 5.65 -20.09 2.19
CA VAL A 23 7.03 -19.59 2.05
C VAL A 23 7.74 -20.26 0.89
N ASP A 24 7.66 -21.59 0.79
CA ASP A 24 8.26 -22.37 -0.29
C ASP A 24 7.66 -21.95 -1.65
N LEU A 25 6.34 -21.78 -1.74
CA LEU A 25 5.68 -21.32 -2.96
C LEU A 25 6.14 -19.91 -3.39
N ILE A 26 6.29 -18.98 -2.43
CA ILE A 26 6.81 -17.64 -2.70
C ILE A 26 8.26 -17.71 -3.20
N ASP A 27 9.09 -18.55 -2.58
CA ASP A 27 10.51 -18.73 -2.95
C ASP A 27 10.66 -19.41 -4.32
N GLU A 28 9.72 -20.26 -4.72
CA GLU A 28 9.58 -20.82 -6.08
C GLU A 28 9.06 -19.81 -7.11
N GLY A 29 8.81 -18.56 -6.70
CA GLY A 29 8.37 -17.47 -7.56
C GLY A 29 6.89 -17.53 -7.93
N ASN A 30 6.05 -18.21 -7.14
CA ASN A 30 4.60 -18.14 -7.31
C ASN A 30 4.07 -16.80 -6.80
N THR A 31 3.12 -16.21 -7.52
CA THR A 31 2.50 -14.94 -7.11
C THR A 31 1.46 -15.19 -6.02
N ILE A 32 1.13 -14.16 -5.23
CA ILE A 32 0.09 -14.25 -4.21
C ILE A 32 -1.29 -14.58 -4.80
N PRO A 33 -1.74 -13.94 -5.91
CA PRO A 33 -3.01 -14.32 -6.54
C PRO A 33 -3.04 -15.79 -6.99
N PHE A 34 -1.92 -16.30 -7.53
CA PHE A 34 -1.82 -17.70 -7.94
C PHE A 34 -1.91 -18.66 -6.76
N ILE A 35 -1.16 -18.39 -5.69
CA ILE A 35 -1.19 -19.18 -4.46
C ILE A 35 -2.61 -19.20 -3.88
N ALA A 36 -3.22 -18.02 -3.73
CA ALA A 36 -4.55 -17.85 -3.14
C ALA A 36 -5.65 -18.61 -3.90
N ARG A 37 -5.54 -18.68 -5.25
CA ARG A 37 -6.56 -19.31 -6.09
C ARG A 37 -6.32 -20.80 -6.33
N TYR A 38 -5.08 -21.21 -6.59
CA TYR A 38 -4.78 -22.55 -7.12
C TYR A 38 -3.93 -23.42 -6.18
N ARG A 39 -3.55 -22.95 -5.00
CA ARG A 39 -2.76 -23.72 -4.02
C ARG A 39 -3.42 -23.78 -2.64
N LYS A 40 -4.75 -23.62 -2.57
CA LYS A 40 -5.54 -23.53 -1.33
C LYS A 40 -5.31 -24.68 -0.35
N GLU A 41 -5.17 -25.89 -0.87
CA GLU A 41 -4.88 -27.09 -0.09
C GLU A 41 -3.58 -26.97 0.69
N MET A 42 -2.55 -26.37 0.09
CA MET A 42 -1.22 -26.29 0.68
C MET A 42 -1.17 -25.34 1.88
N HIS A 43 -2.10 -24.38 1.94
CA HIS A 43 -2.12 -23.35 2.97
C HIS A 43 -3.41 -23.35 3.81
N GLY A 44 -4.28 -24.35 3.65
CA GLY A 44 -5.54 -24.44 4.41
C GLY A 44 -6.53 -23.31 4.12
N SER A 45 -6.57 -22.83 2.88
CA SER A 45 -7.53 -21.80 2.42
C SER A 45 -7.46 -20.45 3.14
N MET A 46 -6.27 -20.03 3.58
CA MET A 46 -5.99 -18.63 3.96
C MET A 46 -6.56 -17.63 2.93
N SER A 47 -7.07 -16.49 3.42
CA SER A 47 -7.52 -15.41 2.56
C SER A 47 -6.35 -14.69 1.88
N ASP A 48 -6.62 -14.02 0.76
CA ASP A 48 -5.66 -13.18 0.05
C ASP A 48 -5.00 -12.15 0.98
N THR A 49 -5.78 -11.55 1.89
CA THR A 49 -5.27 -10.61 2.89
C THR A 49 -4.24 -11.25 3.81
N LEU A 50 -4.52 -12.47 4.30
CA LEU A 50 -3.62 -13.17 5.20
C LEU A 50 -2.34 -13.64 4.48
N LEU A 51 -2.44 -14.03 3.20
CA LEU A 51 -1.28 -14.36 2.37
C LEU A 51 -0.40 -13.14 2.10
N ARG A 52 -1.00 -11.95 1.90
CA ARG A 52 -0.26 -10.68 1.79
C ARG A 52 0.43 -10.32 3.10
N ASP A 53 -0.29 -10.40 4.23
CA ASP A 53 0.28 -10.14 5.55
C ASP A 53 1.46 -11.08 5.84
N LEU A 54 1.33 -12.36 5.46
CA LEU A 54 2.42 -13.34 5.54
C LEU A 54 3.61 -12.93 4.69
N ALA A 55 3.42 -12.54 3.43
CA ALA A 55 4.50 -12.14 2.53
C ALA A 55 5.24 -10.89 3.02
N ASP A 56 4.49 -9.87 3.47
CA ASP A 56 5.05 -8.64 4.04
C ASP A 56 5.85 -8.95 5.31
N ARG A 57 5.30 -9.77 6.21
CA ARG A 57 5.96 -10.14 7.45
C ARG A 57 7.18 -11.04 7.23
N LEU A 58 7.11 -11.96 6.27
CA LEU A 58 8.23 -12.79 5.83
C LEU A 58 9.39 -11.90 5.33
N SER A 59 9.09 -10.92 4.49
CA SER A 59 10.07 -9.95 3.98
C SER A 59 10.72 -9.17 5.13
N TYR A 60 9.92 -8.65 6.07
CA TYR A 60 10.43 -7.97 7.26
C TYR A 60 11.37 -8.86 8.07
N LEU A 61 10.97 -10.08 8.40
CA LEU A 61 11.76 -11.00 9.23
C LEU A 61 13.06 -11.40 8.53
N ARG A 62 13.04 -11.60 7.20
CA ARG A 62 14.25 -11.83 6.40
C ARG A 62 15.20 -10.63 6.43
N ASN A 63 14.66 -9.43 6.31
CA ASN A 63 15.46 -8.20 6.39
C ASN A 63 16.06 -8.01 7.79
N LEU A 64 15.31 -8.35 8.85
CA LEU A 64 15.80 -8.32 10.22
C LEU A 64 16.94 -9.33 10.42
N ASP A 65 16.78 -10.58 9.94
CA ASP A 65 17.83 -11.60 9.98
C ASP A 65 19.09 -11.17 9.20
N ALA A 66 18.91 -10.62 8.00
CA ALA A 66 20.03 -10.10 7.19
C ALA A 66 20.77 -8.96 7.91
N ARG A 67 20.03 -8.03 8.51
CA ARG A 67 20.60 -6.92 9.28
C ARG A 67 21.32 -7.41 10.54
N ARG A 68 20.79 -8.45 11.20
CA ARG A 68 21.43 -9.09 12.36
C ARG A 68 22.81 -9.61 11.99
N GLU A 69 22.92 -10.32 10.88
CA GLU A 69 24.20 -10.85 10.40
C GLU A 69 25.18 -9.75 9.98
N GLU A 70 24.70 -8.68 9.34
CA GLU A 70 25.54 -7.51 9.02
C GLU A 70 26.13 -6.88 10.28
N ILE A 71 25.32 -6.71 11.33
CA ILE A 71 25.75 -6.14 12.62
C ILE A 71 26.78 -7.04 13.30
N LYS A 72 26.53 -8.35 13.36
CA LYS A 72 27.50 -9.32 13.89
C LYS A 72 28.84 -9.22 13.17
N LYS A 73 28.84 -9.16 11.84
CA LYS A 73 30.07 -9.01 11.04
C LYS A 73 30.79 -7.70 11.33
N SER A 74 30.05 -6.59 11.44
CA SER A 74 30.63 -5.27 11.75
C SER A 74 31.30 -5.23 13.13
N ILE A 75 30.68 -5.85 14.14
CA ILE A 75 31.23 -5.90 15.51
C ILE A 75 32.41 -6.88 15.57
N ALA A 76 32.34 -8.02 14.87
CA ALA A 76 33.42 -8.98 14.78
C ALA A 76 34.67 -8.38 14.11
N ALA A 77 34.50 -7.55 13.08
CA ALA A 77 35.59 -6.84 12.42
C ALA A 77 36.31 -5.81 13.32
N GLN A 78 35.74 -5.48 14.48
CA GLN A 78 36.34 -4.63 15.50
C GLN A 78 36.92 -5.44 16.67
N ASP A 79 36.94 -6.78 16.58
CA ASP A 79 37.34 -7.71 17.65
C ASP A 79 36.54 -7.53 18.96
N LYS A 80 35.31 -7.03 18.87
CA LYS A 80 34.44 -6.72 20.02
C LYS A 80 33.27 -7.69 20.20
N LEU A 81 33.12 -8.68 19.31
CA LEU A 81 31.99 -9.62 19.36
C LEU A 81 32.24 -10.70 20.41
N THR A 82 31.71 -10.50 21.61
CA THR A 82 31.73 -11.51 22.68
C THR A 82 30.58 -12.52 22.51
N GLU A 83 30.69 -13.70 23.15
CA GLU A 83 29.61 -14.70 23.13
C GLU A 83 28.31 -14.15 23.75
N ALA A 84 28.43 -13.36 24.83
CA ALA A 84 27.28 -12.71 25.48
C ALA A 84 26.60 -11.71 24.55
N LEU A 85 27.37 -10.86 23.87
CA LEU A 85 26.84 -9.88 22.91
C LEU A 85 26.22 -10.56 21.69
N SER A 86 26.82 -11.65 21.19
CA SER A 86 26.24 -12.43 20.09
C SER A 86 24.87 -12.99 20.47
N LYS A 87 24.72 -13.53 21.69
CA LYS A 87 23.43 -14.01 22.21
C LYS A 87 22.40 -12.89 22.36
N GLU A 88 22.82 -11.71 22.80
CA GLU A 88 21.95 -10.53 22.91
C GLU A 88 21.42 -10.09 21.53
N ILE A 89 22.31 -10.05 20.53
CA ILE A 89 21.96 -9.75 19.14
C ILE A 89 20.97 -10.80 18.56
N ASP A 90 21.17 -12.08 18.88
CA ASP A 90 20.26 -13.16 18.47
C ASP A 90 18.89 -13.09 19.14
N ALA A 91 18.83 -12.58 20.37
CA ALA A 91 17.59 -12.42 21.12
C ALA A 91 16.76 -11.21 20.67
N ALA A 92 17.35 -10.24 19.97
CA ALA A 92 16.67 -9.04 19.49
C ALA A 92 15.52 -9.38 18.51
N GLN A 93 14.32 -8.92 18.85
CA GLN A 93 13.08 -9.25 18.11
C GLN A 93 12.68 -8.16 17.12
N THR A 94 13.20 -6.95 17.31
CA THR A 94 12.86 -5.79 16.48
C THR A 94 14.12 -5.15 15.91
N LEU A 95 13.96 -4.45 14.79
CA LEU A 95 15.04 -3.64 14.22
C LEU A 95 15.53 -2.57 15.19
N ALA A 96 14.63 -1.96 15.97
CA ALA A 96 15.00 -0.94 16.95
C ALA A 96 15.92 -1.48 18.05
N GLU A 97 15.58 -2.63 18.65
CA GLU A 97 16.42 -3.30 19.64
C GLU A 97 17.79 -3.67 19.06
N LEU A 98 17.80 -4.20 17.84
CA LEU A 98 19.03 -4.56 17.14
C LEU A 98 19.92 -3.33 16.86
N GLU A 99 19.33 -2.21 16.46
CA GLU A 99 20.05 -0.95 16.23
C GLU A 99 20.52 -0.29 17.53
N ASP A 100 19.80 -0.47 18.64
CA ASP A 100 20.23 -0.03 19.98
C ASP A 100 21.48 -0.81 20.41
N ILE A 101 21.48 -2.15 20.28
CA ILE A 101 22.64 -3.00 20.61
C ILE A 101 23.85 -2.65 19.73
N TYR A 102 23.62 -2.32 18.45
CA TYR A 102 24.69 -1.97 17.52
C TYR A 102 25.26 -0.56 17.73
N ARG A 103 24.50 0.35 18.35
CA ARG A 103 24.85 1.77 18.45
C ARG A 103 26.26 2.07 19.02
N PRO A 104 26.75 1.40 20.09
CA PRO A 104 28.10 1.63 20.62
C PRO A 104 29.23 1.27 19.64
N TYR A 105 28.93 0.42 18.64
CA TYR A 105 29.91 -0.11 17.68
C TYR A 105 29.81 0.56 16.31
N LYS A 106 28.82 1.44 16.09
CA LYS A 106 28.71 2.20 14.86
C LYS A 106 29.88 3.17 14.73
N GLN A 107 30.44 3.28 13.53
CA GLN A 107 31.39 4.34 13.23
C GLN A 107 30.72 5.71 13.39
N LYS A 108 31.14 6.46 14.40
CA LYS A 108 30.62 7.81 14.68
C LYS A 108 31.43 8.85 13.91
N ARG A 109 30.77 9.94 13.49
CA ARG A 109 31.47 11.17 13.09
C ARG A 109 32.33 11.67 14.25
N ARG A 110 33.38 12.44 13.97
CA ARG A 110 34.27 13.02 14.99
C ARG A 110 33.46 13.91 15.96
N THR A 111 33.12 13.36 17.12
CA THR A 111 32.32 13.98 18.19
C THR A 111 33.21 14.49 19.32
N ARG A 112 32.65 15.24 20.28
CA ARG A 112 33.38 15.66 21.49
C ARG A 112 33.93 14.46 22.26
N ALA A 113 33.14 13.40 22.40
CA ALA A 113 33.57 12.16 23.05
C ALA A 113 34.70 11.47 22.28
N THR A 114 34.62 11.32 20.96
CA THR A 114 35.71 10.71 20.19
C THR A 114 36.99 11.54 20.24
N ILE A 115 36.88 12.88 20.21
CA ILE A 115 38.03 13.77 20.40
C ILE A 115 38.64 13.56 21.79
N ALA A 116 37.82 13.49 22.84
CA ALA A 116 38.32 13.21 24.19
C ALA A 116 39.00 11.83 24.30
N LYS A 117 38.48 10.80 23.59
CA LYS A 117 39.13 9.48 23.49
C LYS A 117 40.47 9.55 22.74
N GLU A 118 40.54 10.28 21.62
CA GLU A 118 41.78 10.54 20.87
C GLU A 118 42.84 11.23 21.75
N LYS A 119 42.40 12.10 22.68
CA LYS A 119 43.27 12.74 23.68
C LYS A 119 43.68 11.83 24.85
N GLY A 120 43.22 10.58 24.88
CA GLY A 120 43.57 9.61 25.92
C GLY A 120 42.78 9.74 27.23
N LEU A 121 41.61 10.40 27.21
CA LEU A 121 40.79 10.63 28.42
C LEU A 121 39.78 9.50 28.72
N GLU A 122 39.72 8.46 27.90
CA GLU A 122 38.82 7.30 28.12
C GLU A 122 39.08 6.57 29.45
N PRO A 123 40.33 6.30 29.87
CA PRO A 123 40.58 5.66 31.16
C PRO A 123 40.09 6.49 32.34
N LEU A 124 40.24 7.83 32.30
CA LEU A 124 39.70 8.73 33.31
C LEU A 124 38.17 8.66 33.37
N ALA A 125 37.49 8.68 32.22
CA ALA A 125 36.05 8.58 32.14
C ALA A 125 35.53 7.25 32.71
N LEU A 126 36.15 6.12 32.35
CA LEU A 126 35.76 4.79 32.85
C LEU A 126 36.03 4.65 34.35
N LEU A 127 37.13 5.21 34.85
CA LEU A 127 37.45 5.23 36.28
C LEU A 127 36.40 6.02 37.08
N LEU A 128 36.06 7.23 36.60
CA LEU A 128 35.04 8.07 37.23
C LEU A 128 33.66 7.41 37.17
N LEU A 129 33.28 6.79 36.04
CA LEU A 129 32.02 6.07 35.87
C LEU A 129 31.91 4.85 36.80
N GLY A 130 33.04 4.18 37.08
CA GLY A 130 33.11 3.06 38.02
C GLY A 130 32.66 3.41 39.44
N GLN A 131 32.88 4.67 39.88
CA GLN A 131 32.42 5.24 41.16
C GLN A 131 32.75 4.35 42.38
N SER A 132 33.99 3.89 42.50
CA SER A 132 34.40 3.18 43.71
C SER A 132 34.28 4.09 44.95
N ARG A 133 34.08 3.51 46.13
CA ARG A 133 33.91 4.29 47.38
C ARG A 133 35.22 4.89 47.89
N ASP A 134 36.33 4.24 47.61
CA ASP A 134 37.70 4.62 47.97
C ASP A 134 38.37 5.51 46.90
N LEU A 135 37.62 5.96 45.89
CA LEU A 135 38.14 6.78 44.81
C LEU A 135 38.75 8.09 45.37
N PRO A 136 39.96 8.49 44.91
CA PRO A 136 40.53 9.80 45.24
C PRO A 136 39.64 10.98 44.77
N ASP A 137 40.01 12.20 45.16
CA ASP A 137 39.33 13.39 44.65
C ASP A 137 39.42 13.46 43.12
N ILE A 138 38.33 13.87 42.46
CA ILE A 138 38.24 13.88 41.00
C ILE A 138 39.30 14.79 40.35
N ASN A 139 39.70 15.89 41.00
CA ASN A 139 40.71 16.79 40.48
C ASN A 139 42.12 16.18 40.59
N THR A 140 42.38 15.41 41.64
CA THR A 140 43.61 14.64 41.77
C THR A 140 43.73 13.62 40.65
N LEU A 141 42.67 12.87 40.38
CA LEU A 141 42.66 11.90 39.28
C LEU A 141 42.84 12.58 37.92
N ALA A 142 42.17 13.71 37.70
CA ALA A 142 42.24 14.43 36.43
C ALA A 142 43.63 15.06 36.17
N SER A 143 44.38 15.37 37.21
CA SER A 143 45.74 15.93 37.10
C SER A 143 46.70 14.97 36.40
N ASP A 144 46.50 13.65 36.57
CA ASP A 144 47.33 12.61 35.94
C ASP A 144 47.12 12.52 34.41
N TYR A 145 46.11 13.19 33.87
CA TYR A 145 45.74 13.17 32.45
C TYR A 145 46.01 14.51 31.74
N ILE A 146 46.71 15.45 32.39
CA ILE A 146 47.17 16.69 31.75
C ILE A 146 48.30 16.34 30.78
N ASP A 147 48.10 16.66 29.51
CA ASP A 147 49.02 16.34 28.42
C ASP A 147 48.90 17.42 27.34
N SER A 148 49.87 18.34 27.31
CA SER A 148 49.88 19.45 26.36
C SER A 148 50.08 18.99 24.91
N GLU A 149 50.76 17.87 24.67
CA GLU A 149 50.96 17.30 23.33
C GLU A 149 49.66 16.72 22.76
N LYS A 150 48.82 16.15 23.64
CA LYS A 150 47.45 15.73 23.30
C LYS A 150 46.43 16.87 23.40
N GLY A 151 46.86 18.08 23.74
CA GLY A 151 46.01 19.26 23.85
C GLY A 151 45.03 19.22 25.02
N VAL A 152 45.43 18.64 26.15
CA VAL A 152 44.74 18.71 27.46
C VAL A 152 45.60 19.58 28.39
N LEU A 153 45.18 20.83 28.59
CA LEU A 153 46.00 21.86 29.24
C LEU A 153 45.75 21.99 30.75
N SER A 154 44.65 21.43 31.25
CA SER A 154 44.30 21.51 32.68
C SER A 154 43.45 20.32 33.15
N ALA A 155 43.35 20.16 34.47
CA ALA A 155 42.49 19.14 35.07
C ALA A 155 41.00 19.37 34.72
N GLU A 156 40.58 20.63 34.56
CA GLU A 156 39.23 20.96 34.11
C GLU A 156 38.97 20.51 32.67
N GLU A 157 39.94 20.66 31.77
CA GLU A 157 39.82 20.15 30.40
C GLU A 157 39.77 18.61 30.36
N ALA A 158 40.55 17.94 31.20
CA ALA A 158 40.51 16.50 31.35
C ALA A 158 39.13 16.01 31.87
N LEU A 159 38.58 16.68 32.88
CA LEU A 159 37.24 16.41 33.42
C LEU A 159 36.15 16.72 32.39
N ALA A 160 36.25 17.81 31.62
CA ALA A 160 35.29 18.12 30.56
C ALA A 160 35.28 17.02 29.48
N GLY A 161 36.46 16.57 29.04
CA GLY A 161 36.57 15.46 28.10
C GLY A 161 36.04 14.14 28.67
N ALA A 162 36.31 13.84 29.94
CA ALA A 162 35.75 12.68 30.62
C ALA A 162 34.22 12.74 30.73
N SER A 163 33.66 13.93 30.99
CA SER A 163 32.22 14.19 31.01
C SER A 163 31.58 13.94 29.64
N ASP A 164 32.22 14.41 28.56
CA ASP A 164 31.73 14.16 27.19
C ASP A 164 31.71 12.66 26.84
N ILE A 165 32.71 11.89 27.31
CA ILE A 165 32.75 10.42 27.12
C ILE A 165 31.62 9.75 27.93
N ILE A 166 31.40 10.14 29.18
CA ILE A 166 30.30 9.61 30.01
C ILE A 166 28.94 9.94 29.38
N ALA A 167 28.75 11.17 28.91
CA ALA A 167 27.52 11.59 28.22
C ALA A 167 27.23 10.72 26.98
N ASP A 168 28.26 10.36 26.21
CA ASP A 168 28.14 9.47 25.04
C ASP A 168 27.78 8.03 25.45
N ILE A 169 28.39 7.50 26.52
CA ILE A 169 28.04 6.18 27.10
C ILE A 169 26.58 6.13 27.56
N VAL A 170 26.12 7.20 28.21
CA VAL A 170 24.74 7.33 28.70
C VAL A 170 23.75 7.33 27.52
N SER A 171 24.07 8.07 26.46
CA SER A 171 23.22 8.16 25.25
C SER A 171 23.07 6.83 24.51
N ASP A 172 24.10 5.98 24.57
CA ASP A 172 24.14 4.69 23.89
C ASP A 172 23.64 3.51 24.74
N SER A 173 23.22 3.75 25.99
CA SER A 173 22.75 2.68 26.88
C SER A 173 21.43 2.07 26.40
N VAL A 174 21.49 0.79 26.03
CA VAL A 174 20.33 -0.02 25.61
C VAL A 174 19.26 -0.06 26.69
N ALA A 175 19.66 -0.29 27.95
CA ALA A 175 18.74 -0.38 29.09
C ALA A 175 18.00 0.93 29.34
N VAL A 176 18.72 2.06 29.32
CA VAL A 176 18.12 3.39 29.51
C VAL A 176 17.22 3.76 28.34
N ARG A 177 17.66 3.55 27.09
CA ARG A 177 16.87 3.81 25.89
C ARG A 177 15.55 3.05 25.91
N LYS A 178 15.57 1.75 26.24
CA LYS A 178 14.37 0.93 26.37
C LYS A 178 13.38 1.50 27.39
N ARG A 179 13.84 1.79 28.62
CA ARG A 179 13.00 2.33 29.70
C ARG A 179 12.47 3.73 29.38
N LEU A 180 13.29 4.58 28.76
CA LEU A 180 12.86 5.91 28.32
C LEU A 180 11.82 5.83 27.20
N ARG A 181 11.98 4.93 26.23
CA ARG A 181 10.99 4.71 25.16
C ARG A 181 9.61 4.38 25.73
N GLU A 182 9.57 3.44 26.68
CA GLU A 182 8.35 3.05 27.38
C GLU A 182 7.75 4.22 28.17
N LEU A 183 8.60 4.98 28.89
CA LEU A 183 8.17 6.14 29.65
C LEU A 183 7.57 7.23 28.75
N ILE A 184 8.26 7.60 27.66
CA ILE A 184 7.83 8.65 26.74
C ILE A 184 6.54 8.22 26.02
N MET A 185 6.43 6.98 25.54
CA MET A 185 5.18 6.51 24.93
C MET A 185 3.98 6.56 25.89
N LYS A 186 4.22 6.29 27.18
CA LYS A 186 3.15 6.26 28.21
C LYS A 186 2.79 7.64 28.76
N LYS A 187 3.77 8.53 28.92
CA LYS A 187 3.64 9.81 29.66
C LYS A 187 3.99 11.04 28.85
N GLY A 188 4.59 10.88 27.68
CA GLY A 188 4.92 11.97 26.77
C GLY A 188 3.66 12.63 26.21
N MET A 189 3.80 13.92 25.93
CA MET A 189 2.77 14.76 25.34
C MET A 189 3.32 15.35 24.05
N LEU A 190 2.63 15.18 22.93
CA LEU A 190 2.96 15.94 21.73
C LEU A 190 2.37 17.34 21.88
N SER A 191 3.20 18.35 21.64
CA SER A 191 2.84 19.76 21.66
C SER A 191 3.16 20.37 20.29
N SER A 192 2.25 21.19 19.76
CA SER A 192 2.41 21.91 18.50
C SER A 192 2.02 23.37 18.68
N THR A 193 2.85 24.28 18.17
CA THR A 193 2.62 25.73 18.20
C THR A 193 2.75 26.35 16.81
N ALA A 194 2.08 27.49 16.58
CA ALA A 194 2.24 28.24 15.33
C ALA A 194 3.69 28.75 15.15
N ALA A 195 4.24 28.54 13.95
CA ALA A 195 5.55 29.04 13.56
C ALA A 195 5.49 30.41 12.86
N LYS A 196 4.34 30.73 12.27
CA LYS A 196 4.05 31.95 11.49
C LYS A 196 2.76 32.59 11.99
N ASP A 197 2.65 33.90 11.89
CA ASP A 197 1.44 34.67 12.20
C ASP A 197 0.56 34.84 10.95
N GLU A 198 0.25 33.71 10.31
CA GLU A 198 -0.58 33.63 9.11
C GLU A 198 -1.63 32.54 9.34
N ASP A 199 -2.89 32.83 8.99
CA ASP A 199 -3.94 31.82 9.08
C ASP A 199 -3.77 30.78 7.97
N SER A 200 -3.96 29.50 8.32
CA SER A 200 -3.75 28.38 7.41
C SER A 200 -4.68 27.22 7.73
N VAL A 201 -4.66 26.19 6.89
CA VAL A 201 -5.40 24.94 7.12
C VAL A 201 -4.98 24.20 8.40
N TYR A 202 -3.91 24.64 9.08
CA TYR A 202 -3.37 24.07 10.30
C TYR A 202 -3.81 24.78 11.59
N SER A 203 -4.77 25.69 11.53
CA SER A 203 -5.23 26.49 12.69
C SER A 203 -5.65 25.63 13.89
N LEU A 204 -6.24 24.45 13.66
CA LEU A 204 -6.56 23.46 14.71
C LEU A 204 -5.33 22.95 15.50
N TYR A 205 -4.13 23.12 14.95
CA TYR A 205 -2.87 22.62 15.50
C TYR A 205 -1.93 23.73 16.02
N TYR A 206 -2.38 24.99 16.05
CA TYR A 206 -1.60 26.13 16.53
C TYR A 206 -1.40 26.17 18.06
N GLU A 207 -2.31 25.57 18.82
CA GLU A 207 -2.20 25.40 20.28
C GLU A 207 -2.62 23.98 20.67
N PHE A 208 -1.98 22.99 20.05
CA PHE A 208 -2.37 21.59 20.22
C PHE A 208 -1.48 20.87 21.21
N LYS A 209 -2.10 20.13 22.14
CA LYS A 209 -1.39 19.32 23.12
C LYS A 209 -2.16 18.02 23.39
N GLN A 210 -1.55 16.85 23.12
CA GLN A 210 -2.22 15.56 23.32
C GLN A 210 -1.25 14.46 23.78
N PRO A 211 -1.68 13.52 24.65
CA PRO A 211 -0.83 12.41 25.06
C PRO A 211 -0.48 11.53 23.86
N LEU A 212 0.77 11.05 23.77
CA LEU A 212 1.20 10.22 22.64
C LEU A 212 0.33 8.97 22.46
N SER A 213 -0.08 8.35 23.58
CA SER A 213 -0.96 7.17 23.60
C SER A 213 -2.37 7.39 23.04
N ARG A 214 -2.81 8.65 22.90
CA ARG A 214 -4.11 9.01 22.36
C ARG A 214 -4.02 9.67 20.98
N LEU A 215 -2.82 9.95 20.49
CA LEU A 215 -2.62 10.65 19.22
C LEU A 215 -3.14 9.80 18.05
N GLN A 216 -4.00 10.38 17.22
CA GLN A 216 -4.59 9.67 16.09
C GLN A 216 -3.71 9.83 14.85
N GLY A 217 -3.71 8.83 13.97
CA GLY A 217 -2.85 8.82 12.77
C GLY A 217 -3.03 10.06 11.89
N HIS A 218 -4.27 10.49 11.64
CA HIS A 218 -4.52 11.69 10.83
C HIS A 218 -3.99 12.98 11.49
N GLN A 219 -3.99 13.06 12.83
CA GLN A 219 -3.41 14.19 13.56
C GLN A 219 -1.88 14.19 13.38
N THR A 220 -1.23 13.03 13.51
CA THR A 220 0.20 12.89 13.26
C THR A 220 0.58 13.34 11.85
N LEU A 221 -0.16 12.90 10.83
CA LEU A 221 0.10 13.29 9.43
C LEU A 221 -0.11 14.79 9.20
N ALA A 222 -1.21 15.36 9.72
CA ALA A 222 -1.48 16.79 9.59
C ALA A 222 -0.42 17.65 10.27
N ILE A 223 -0.01 17.28 11.48
CA ILE A 223 1.01 17.99 12.27
C ILE A 223 2.38 17.91 11.58
N ASN A 224 2.79 16.71 11.14
CA ASN A 224 4.05 16.54 10.41
C ASN A 224 4.08 17.34 9.10
N ARG A 225 2.94 17.39 8.38
CA ARG A 225 2.83 18.21 7.17
C ARG A 225 2.92 19.70 7.47
N GLY A 226 2.20 20.18 8.49
CA GLY A 226 2.26 21.57 8.92
C GLY A 226 3.65 21.99 9.39
N GLU A 227 4.40 21.08 10.03
CA GLU A 227 5.82 21.31 10.37
C GLU A 227 6.71 21.36 9.12
N LYS A 228 6.53 20.43 8.18
CA LYS A 228 7.27 20.38 6.90
C LYS A 228 7.03 21.62 6.03
N GLU A 229 5.81 22.17 6.06
CA GLU A 229 5.44 23.42 5.39
C GLU A 229 5.75 24.66 6.24
N GLU A 230 6.42 24.49 7.39
CA GLU A 230 6.88 25.53 8.30
C GLU A 230 5.77 26.40 8.92
N TYR A 231 4.55 25.88 9.03
CA TYR A 231 3.44 26.52 9.76
C TYR A 231 3.42 26.12 11.24
N LEU A 232 3.99 24.97 11.59
CA LEU A 232 3.99 24.44 12.95
C LEU A 232 5.41 24.22 13.47
N LYS A 233 5.60 24.37 14.78
CA LYS A 233 6.74 23.83 15.54
C LYS A 233 6.23 22.73 16.45
N VAL A 234 6.88 21.56 16.41
CA VAL A 234 6.38 20.37 17.11
C VAL A 234 7.46 19.83 18.04
N SER A 235 7.07 19.52 19.27
CA SER A 235 7.94 18.89 20.27
C SER A 235 7.20 17.78 21.02
N ILE A 236 7.96 16.87 21.62
CA ILE A 236 7.47 15.94 22.64
C ILE A 236 7.91 16.45 24.00
N ASP A 237 6.95 16.72 24.87
CA ASP A 237 7.20 17.12 26.26
C ASP A 237 7.08 15.92 27.19
N ILE A 238 7.99 15.81 28.15
CA ILE A 238 7.90 14.86 29.27
C ILE A 238 8.43 15.50 30.56
N GLU A 239 7.93 15.04 31.71
CA GLU A 239 8.47 15.44 33.00
C GLU A 239 9.93 15.01 33.14
N ARG A 240 10.85 15.98 33.08
CA ARG A 240 12.30 15.76 33.05
C ARG A 240 12.81 14.91 34.21
N GLU A 241 12.33 15.15 35.42
CA GLU A 241 12.80 14.39 36.60
C GLU A 241 12.43 12.91 36.54
N LEU A 242 11.29 12.54 35.94
CA LEU A 242 10.95 11.12 35.75
C LEU A 242 11.95 10.43 34.80
N ALA A 243 12.36 11.12 33.74
CA ALA A 243 13.34 10.61 32.79
C ALA A 243 14.74 10.53 33.41
N LEU A 244 15.17 11.58 34.13
CA LEU A 244 16.45 11.60 34.83
C LEU A 244 16.56 10.55 35.93
N ASN A 245 15.46 10.22 36.62
CA ASN A 245 15.48 9.13 37.58
C ASN A 245 15.86 7.79 36.91
N ILE A 246 15.44 7.54 35.67
CA ILE A 246 15.86 6.33 34.94
C ILE A 246 17.37 6.37 34.68
N VAL A 247 17.88 7.51 34.22
CA VAL A 247 19.30 7.71 33.91
C VAL A 247 20.17 7.58 35.16
N ARG A 248 19.82 8.31 36.23
CA ARG A 248 20.56 8.32 37.50
C ARG A 248 20.55 6.94 38.16
N ASN A 249 19.44 6.21 38.13
CA ASN A 249 19.36 4.86 38.70
C ASN A 249 20.30 3.87 37.99
N GLU A 250 20.55 4.06 36.69
CA GLU A 250 21.48 3.20 35.95
C GLU A 250 22.94 3.57 36.23
N PHE A 251 23.24 4.88 36.27
CA PHE A 251 24.61 5.36 36.18
C PHE A 251 25.19 5.94 37.46
N VAL A 252 24.41 6.34 38.45
CA VAL A 252 24.89 7.05 39.65
C VAL A 252 24.90 6.12 40.86
N LYS A 253 26.06 5.97 41.50
CA LYS A 253 26.22 5.18 42.73
C LYS A 253 26.34 6.09 43.93
N ALA A 254 25.65 5.80 45.02
CA ALA A 254 25.73 6.59 46.24
C ALA A 254 27.05 6.38 47.00
N GLY A 255 27.61 7.48 47.55
CA GLY A 255 28.75 7.45 48.47
C GLY A 255 30.14 7.44 47.84
N SER A 256 30.28 7.78 46.56
CA SER A 256 31.57 8.01 45.89
C SER A 256 31.85 9.50 45.74
N LYS A 257 33.13 9.91 45.71
CA LYS A 257 33.52 11.29 45.41
C LYS A 257 33.26 11.69 43.96
N ALA A 258 33.09 10.71 43.06
CA ALA A 258 32.74 10.95 41.66
C ALA A 258 31.22 11.00 41.39
N SER A 259 30.37 10.69 42.37
CA SER A 259 28.91 10.55 42.18
C SER A 259 28.28 11.81 41.58
N ASP A 260 28.59 12.99 42.12
CA ASP A 260 28.03 14.26 41.64
C ASP A 260 28.51 14.61 40.23
N PHE A 261 29.77 14.27 39.91
CA PHE A 261 30.34 14.48 38.58
C PHE A 261 29.65 13.57 37.55
N VAL A 262 29.50 12.27 37.86
CA VAL A 262 28.81 11.32 36.98
C VAL A 262 27.34 11.69 36.81
N ALA A 263 26.66 12.15 37.88
CA ALA A 263 25.28 12.61 37.78
C ALA A 263 25.13 13.78 36.80
N ARG A 264 25.98 14.81 36.90
CA ARG A 264 25.95 15.96 35.97
C ARG A 264 26.28 15.54 34.53
N ALA A 265 27.29 14.69 34.35
CA ALA A 265 27.66 14.19 33.02
C ALA A 265 26.52 13.36 32.39
N ALA A 266 25.82 12.56 33.19
CA ALA A 266 24.69 11.76 32.74
C ALA A 266 23.45 12.61 32.42
N GLU A 267 23.20 13.68 33.19
CA GLU A 267 22.16 14.66 32.90
C GLU A 267 22.44 15.43 31.60
N ASP A 268 23.69 15.88 31.37
CA ASP A 268 24.08 16.49 30.09
C ASP A 268 23.91 15.50 28.93
N GLY A 269 24.35 14.25 29.10
CA GLY A 269 24.14 13.19 28.11
C GLY A 269 22.67 12.93 27.81
N TYR A 270 21.81 13.03 28.82
CA TYR A 270 20.36 12.96 28.64
C TYR A 270 19.83 14.11 27.78
N ASP A 271 20.07 15.36 28.20
CA ASP A 271 19.47 16.55 27.58
C ASP A 271 20.02 16.79 26.16
N ARG A 272 21.33 16.62 25.97
CA ARG A 272 22.01 16.99 24.72
C ARG A 272 21.97 15.91 23.64
N LEU A 273 22.00 14.64 24.03
CA LEU A 273 22.22 13.53 23.10
C LEU A 273 21.04 12.54 23.10
N LEU A 274 20.69 12.01 24.28
CA LEU A 274 19.73 10.93 24.41
C LEU A 274 18.31 11.38 24.08
N PHE A 275 17.77 12.39 24.78
CA PHE A 275 16.39 12.82 24.61
C PHE A 275 16.09 13.31 23.18
N PRO A 276 16.91 14.18 22.54
CA PRO A 276 16.67 14.57 21.14
C PRO A 276 16.76 13.39 20.15
N SER A 277 17.52 12.34 20.48
CA SER A 277 17.53 11.12 19.69
C SER A 277 16.28 10.28 19.92
N MET A 278 15.77 10.20 21.15
CA MET A 278 14.55 9.45 21.50
C MET A 278 13.30 10.13 20.94
N GLU A 279 13.24 11.46 20.99
CA GLU A 279 12.13 12.25 20.43
C GLU A 279 11.97 11.98 18.94
N ARG A 280 13.06 12.09 18.16
CA ARG A 280 13.04 11.75 16.73
C ARG A 280 12.57 10.34 16.47
N GLU A 281 13.14 9.38 17.20
CA GLU A 281 12.78 7.96 17.06
C GLU A 281 11.29 7.70 17.34
N ILE A 282 10.72 8.34 18.36
CA ILE A 282 9.31 8.20 18.69
C ILE A 282 8.43 8.89 17.65
N ARG A 283 8.81 10.07 17.16
CA ARG A 283 8.10 10.73 16.06
C ARG A 283 8.13 9.91 14.78
N ASP A 284 9.26 9.30 14.45
CA ASP A 284 9.41 8.40 13.30
C ASP A 284 8.50 7.17 13.45
N SER A 285 8.43 6.59 14.66
CA SER A 285 7.53 5.48 14.96
C SER A 285 6.06 5.86 14.80
N LEU A 286 5.64 7.02 15.34
CA LEU A 286 4.27 7.52 15.20
C LEU A 286 3.92 7.79 13.74
N THR A 287 4.87 8.35 12.98
CA THR A 287 4.73 8.60 11.54
C THR A 287 4.55 7.30 10.78
N THR A 288 5.34 6.28 11.09
CA THR A 288 5.25 4.95 10.45
C THR A 288 3.88 4.31 10.73
N ILE A 289 3.42 4.33 11.99
CA ILE A 289 2.10 3.79 12.36
C ILE A 289 0.97 4.54 11.64
N ALA A 290 1.05 5.88 11.60
CA ALA A 290 0.06 6.71 10.93
C ALA A 290 0.03 6.46 9.41
N ALA A 291 1.20 6.32 8.78
CA ALA A 291 1.33 6.05 7.36
C ALA A 291 0.77 4.68 6.98
N GLU A 292 1.11 3.61 7.70
CA GLU A 292 0.56 2.26 7.44
C GLU A 292 -0.98 2.26 7.58
N GLY A 293 -1.52 2.91 8.62
CA GLY A 293 -2.96 3.04 8.79
C GLY A 293 -3.65 3.81 7.64
N ALA A 294 -3.02 4.88 7.14
CA ALA A 294 -3.53 5.63 6.00
C ALA A 294 -3.46 4.83 4.69
N ILE A 295 -2.32 4.17 4.42
CA ILE A 295 -2.11 3.32 3.24
C ILE A 295 -3.12 2.17 3.22
N HIS A 296 -3.43 1.56 4.37
CA HIS A 296 -4.47 0.54 4.47
C HIS A 296 -5.85 1.07 4.00
N ASN A 297 -6.24 2.26 4.44
CA ASN A 297 -7.48 2.88 3.99
C ASN A 297 -7.44 3.23 2.49
N PHE A 298 -6.29 3.68 1.97
CA PHE A 298 -6.11 3.93 0.54
C PHE A 298 -6.27 2.65 -0.28
N ALA A 299 -5.76 1.53 0.20
CA ALA A 299 -5.93 0.23 -0.43
C ALA A 299 -7.41 -0.20 -0.49
N ILE A 300 -8.18 -0.01 0.60
CA ILE A 300 -9.63 -0.28 0.64
C ILE A 300 -10.38 0.61 -0.36
N ASN A 301 -10.06 1.90 -0.40
CA ASN A 301 -10.69 2.86 -1.29
C ASN A 301 -10.38 2.54 -2.76
N LEU A 302 -9.12 2.22 -3.08
CA LEU A 302 -8.71 1.83 -4.42
C LEU A 302 -9.43 0.55 -4.87
N LYS A 303 -9.48 -0.47 -4.01
CA LYS A 303 -10.20 -1.72 -4.30
C LYS A 303 -11.66 -1.46 -4.63
N SER A 304 -12.31 -0.60 -3.84
CA SER A 304 -13.72 -0.23 -4.04
C SER A 304 -13.94 0.46 -5.39
N LEU A 305 -13.00 1.31 -5.83
CA LEU A 305 -13.07 1.97 -7.15
C LEU A 305 -12.85 0.98 -8.31
N LEU A 306 -11.87 0.10 -8.19
CA LEU A 306 -11.52 -0.88 -9.23
C LEU A 306 -12.60 -1.95 -9.41
N MET A 307 -13.25 -2.35 -8.32
CA MET A 307 -14.27 -3.41 -8.32
C MET A 307 -15.68 -2.89 -8.62
N GLN A 308 -15.85 -1.62 -9.02
CA GLN A 308 -17.15 -1.10 -9.42
C GLN A 308 -17.72 -1.89 -10.62
N PRO A 309 -19.02 -2.24 -10.60
CA PRO A 309 -19.63 -2.96 -11.71
C PRO A 309 -19.59 -2.14 -13.02
N PRO A 310 -19.20 -2.77 -14.13
CA PRO A 310 -19.07 -2.12 -15.43
C PRO A 310 -20.43 -1.98 -16.15
N ILE A 311 -20.61 -0.92 -16.96
CA ILE A 311 -21.75 -0.76 -17.88
C ILE A 311 -21.31 -1.09 -19.31
N LYS A 312 -21.20 -2.39 -19.61
CA LYS A 312 -20.66 -2.91 -20.87
C LYS A 312 -21.66 -2.77 -22.03
N GLY A 313 -21.14 -2.59 -23.25
CA GLY A 313 -21.94 -2.76 -24.47
C GLY A 313 -22.74 -1.53 -24.94
N HIS A 314 -22.61 -0.39 -24.26
CA HIS A 314 -23.39 0.82 -24.55
C HIS A 314 -22.51 1.98 -25.04
N THR A 315 -23.04 2.75 -25.99
CA THR A 315 -22.41 4.01 -26.43
C THR A 315 -22.52 5.05 -25.32
N THR A 316 -21.39 5.58 -24.90
CA THR A 316 -21.27 6.44 -23.71
C THR A 316 -20.70 7.81 -24.07
N MET A 317 -21.30 8.88 -23.53
CA MET A 317 -20.75 10.22 -23.59
C MET A 317 -20.07 10.58 -22.27
N GLY A 318 -18.78 10.90 -22.29
CA GLY A 318 -18.04 11.41 -21.13
C GLY A 318 -18.04 12.93 -21.12
N LEU A 319 -18.34 13.49 -19.94
CA LEU A 319 -18.26 14.90 -19.62
C LEU A 319 -17.19 15.11 -18.55
N ASP A 320 -16.17 15.91 -18.87
CA ASP A 320 -15.13 16.36 -17.94
C ASP A 320 -15.39 17.83 -17.57
N PRO A 321 -16.07 18.09 -16.44
CA PRO A 321 -16.51 19.42 -16.05
C PRO A 321 -15.36 20.42 -15.89
N GLY A 322 -15.69 21.70 -16.03
CA GLY A 322 -14.73 22.77 -15.83
C GLY A 322 -15.35 24.15 -15.98
N TYR A 323 -14.83 25.10 -15.21
CA TYR A 323 -15.19 26.51 -15.37
C TYR A 323 -14.44 27.12 -16.56
N LYS A 324 -13.22 27.64 -16.35
CA LYS A 324 -12.50 28.48 -17.33
C LYS A 324 -12.26 27.82 -18.70
N ASN A 325 -12.01 26.52 -18.71
CA ASN A 325 -11.67 25.76 -19.93
C ASN A 325 -12.89 25.05 -20.54
N GLY A 326 -14.09 25.31 -20.01
CA GLY A 326 -15.31 24.62 -20.38
C GLY A 326 -15.37 23.16 -19.90
N CYS A 327 -16.50 22.51 -20.22
CA CYS A 327 -16.74 21.09 -20.04
C CYS A 327 -16.33 20.36 -21.32
N LYS A 328 -15.39 19.42 -21.21
CA LYS A 328 -14.87 18.66 -22.34
C LYS A 328 -15.73 17.43 -22.56
N VAL A 329 -15.99 17.11 -23.82
CA VAL A 329 -16.96 16.09 -24.23
C VAL A 329 -16.26 15.07 -25.11
N ALA A 330 -16.50 13.78 -24.84
CA ALA A 330 -16.11 12.70 -25.73
C ALA A 330 -17.25 11.69 -25.86
N VAL A 331 -17.49 11.19 -27.06
CA VAL A 331 -18.42 10.07 -27.29
C VAL A 331 -17.60 8.85 -27.65
N VAL A 332 -17.84 7.74 -26.95
CA VAL A 332 -17.23 6.44 -27.24
C VAL A 332 -18.31 5.41 -27.57
N ASP A 333 -18.03 4.53 -28.52
CA ASP A 333 -18.92 3.40 -28.83
C ASP A 333 -18.88 2.31 -27.75
N SER A 334 -19.66 1.25 -27.94
CA SER A 334 -19.74 0.11 -27.02
C SER A 334 -18.43 -0.63 -26.78
N THR A 335 -17.42 -0.43 -27.62
CA THR A 335 -16.05 -1.00 -27.50
C THR A 335 -15.06 -0.01 -26.88
N GLY A 336 -15.49 1.23 -26.61
CA GLY A 336 -14.67 2.30 -26.09
C GLY A 336 -13.89 3.07 -27.16
N LYS A 337 -14.17 2.86 -28.45
CA LYS A 337 -13.56 3.64 -29.54
C LYS A 337 -14.19 5.03 -29.58
N VAL A 338 -13.35 6.05 -29.69
CA VAL A 338 -13.81 7.45 -29.76
C VAL A 338 -14.49 7.71 -31.11
N LEU A 339 -15.72 8.22 -31.04
CA LEU A 339 -16.57 8.57 -32.19
C LEU A 339 -16.55 10.07 -32.50
N ASP A 340 -16.56 10.91 -31.46
CA ASP A 340 -16.65 12.36 -31.58
C ASP A 340 -16.16 13.04 -30.30
N SER A 341 -15.85 14.34 -30.39
CA SER A 341 -15.40 15.14 -29.26
C SER A 341 -15.78 16.60 -29.42
N SER A 342 -15.98 17.30 -28.29
CA SER A 342 -16.32 18.73 -28.29
C SER A 342 -15.90 19.40 -26.98
N VAL A 343 -16.10 20.72 -26.92
CA VAL A 343 -15.98 21.51 -25.69
C VAL A 343 -17.19 22.43 -25.60
N VAL A 344 -17.89 22.40 -24.47
CA VAL A 344 -19.10 23.20 -24.22
C VAL A 344 -18.94 24.03 -22.94
N TYR A 345 -19.70 25.12 -22.79
CA TYR A 345 -19.49 26.08 -21.70
C TYR A 345 -20.74 26.27 -20.84
N PRO A 346 -21.18 25.23 -20.09
CA PRO A 346 -22.46 25.27 -19.39
C PRO A 346 -22.51 26.27 -18.22
N THR A 347 -21.35 26.69 -17.69
CA THR A 347 -21.26 27.54 -16.48
C THR A 347 -21.16 29.04 -16.76
N TYR A 348 -21.20 29.48 -18.02
CA TYR A 348 -20.94 30.89 -18.41
C TYR A 348 -22.20 31.76 -18.47
N GLY A 349 -23.38 31.15 -18.28
CA GLY A 349 -24.68 31.81 -18.32
C GLY A 349 -25.73 30.98 -19.04
N GLU A 350 -27.00 31.41 -18.95
CA GLU A 350 -28.14 30.68 -19.50
C GLU A 350 -28.06 30.46 -21.02
N ARG A 351 -27.53 31.44 -21.76
CA ARG A 351 -27.37 31.31 -23.21
C ARG A 351 -26.39 30.18 -23.55
N GLN A 352 -25.22 30.16 -22.92
CA GLN A 352 -24.18 29.16 -23.17
C GLN A 352 -24.59 27.78 -22.68
N LYS A 353 -25.37 27.70 -21.57
CA LYS A 353 -26.00 26.45 -21.13
C LYS A 353 -26.94 25.89 -22.19
N ASN A 354 -27.79 26.72 -22.78
CA ASN A 354 -28.70 26.30 -23.86
C ASN A 354 -27.95 25.90 -25.15
N GLU A 355 -26.88 26.62 -25.51
CA GLU A 355 -25.99 26.24 -26.61
C GLU A 355 -25.31 24.88 -26.34
N ALA A 356 -24.83 24.64 -25.12
CA ALA A 356 -24.27 23.36 -24.69
C ALA A 356 -25.29 22.22 -24.83
N ILE A 357 -26.52 22.39 -24.31
CA ILE A 357 -27.60 21.42 -24.43
C ILE A 357 -27.88 21.07 -25.90
N ALA A 358 -27.93 22.07 -26.79
CA ALA A 358 -28.18 21.84 -28.21
C ALA A 358 -27.05 21.01 -28.88
N VAL A 359 -25.79 21.30 -28.54
CA VAL A 359 -24.63 20.54 -29.04
C VAL A 359 -24.67 19.09 -28.54
N LEU A 360 -24.89 18.89 -27.23
CA LEU A 360 -24.92 17.56 -26.63
C LEU A 360 -26.08 16.72 -27.16
N ALA A 361 -27.29 17.30 -27.31
CA ALA A 361 -28.44 16.60 -27.89
C ALA A 361 -28.17 16.12 -29.33
N LYS A 362 -27.46 16.92 -30.13
CA LYS A 362 -27.06 16.53 -31.50
C LYS A 362 -26.07 15.37 -31.47
N LEU A 363 -25.09 15.38 -30.57
CA LEU A 363 -24.14 14.27 -30.41
C LEU A 363 -24.84 12.98 -29.96
N ILE A 364 -25.78 13.09 -29.02
CA ILE A 364 -26.60 11.96 -28.54
C ILE A 364 -27.35 11.32 -29.72
N SER A 365 -28.10 12.13 -30.48
CA SER A 365 -28.90 11.62 -31.61
C SER A 365 -28.03 11.06 -32.73
N ARG A 366 -26.87 11.68 -33.01
CA ARG A 366 -25.97 11.25 -34.09
C ARG A 366 -25.35 9.88 -33.83
N HIS A 367 -24.95 9.62 -32.59
CA HIS A 367 -24.16 8.45 -32.23
C HIS A 367 -24.94 7.40 -31.45
N GLY A 368 -26.22 7.65 -31.14
CA GLY A 368 -27.05 6.74 -30.35
C GLY A 368 -26.51 6.57 -28.93
N VAL A 369 -26.16 7.67 -28.28
CA VAL A 369 -25.67 7.63 -26.89
C VAL A 369 -26.79 7.17 -25.97
N GLU A 370 -26.51 6.19 -25.13
CA GLU A 370 -27.46 5.65 -24.13
C GLU A 370 -27.14 6.16 -22.73
N HIS A 371 -25.86 6.40 -22.43
CA HIS A 371 -25.40 6.80 -21.10
C HIS A 371 -24.44 8.00 -21.14
N ILE A 372 -24.54 8.85 -20.12
CA ILE A 372 -23.66 10.01 -19.90
C ILE A 372 -22.87 9.81 -18.61
N ALA A 373 -21.54 9.79 -18.70
CA ALA A 373 -20.63 9.76 -17.56
C ALA A 373 -20.17 11.20 -17.22
N ILE A 374 -20.37 11.64 -15.98
CA ILE A 374 -19.98 12.99 -15.52
C ILE A 374 -18.86 12.85 -14.49
N GLY A 375 -17.71 13.50 -14.72
CA GLY A 375 -16.63 13.59 -13.74
C GLY A 375 -17.08 14.29 -12.45
N ASN A 376 -16.65 13.79 -11.30
CA ASN A 376 -17.02 14.32 -9.98
C ASN A 376 -16.14 15.49 -9.48
N GLY A 377 -15.43 16.17 -10.37
CA GLY A 377 -14.54 17.26 -10.03
C GLY A 377 -15.18 18.64 -9.98
N THR A 378 -14.37 19.62 -10.37
CA THR A 378 -14.73 21.04 -10.34
C THR A 378 -15.84 21.34 -11.35
N ALA A 379 -16.89 22.06 -10.93
CA ALA A 379 -18.09 22.36 -11.74
C ALA A 379 -18.98 21.13 -12.09
N SER A 380 -18.80 20.01 -11.40
CA SER A 380 -19.58 18.78 -11.63
C SER A 380 -21.07 18.98 -11.32
N ARG A 381 -21.41 19.70 -10.25
CA ARG A 381 -22.80 19.99 -9.86
C ARG A 381 -23.55 20.80 -10.92
N GLU A 382 -22.92 21.84 -11.44
CA GLU A 382 -23.49 22.69 -12.50
C GLU A 382 -23.63 21.91 -13.81
N THR A 383 -22.68 21.02 -14.10
CA THR A 383 -22.75 20.14 -15.27
C THR A 383 -23.87 19.11 -15.11
N GLU A 384 -24.03 18.51 -13.93
CA GLU A 384 -25.13 17.60 -13.60
C GLU A 384 -26.49 18.27 -13.78
N GLN A 385 -26.68 19.50 -13.28
CA GLN A 385 -27.93 20.26 -13.47
C GLN A 385 -28.26 20.47 -14.95
N MET A 386 -27.26 20.84 -15.77
CA MET A 386 -27.43 21.00 -17.21
C MET A 386 -27.76 19.66 -17.89
N VAL A 387 -27.16 18.56 -17.46
CA VAL A 387 -27.49 17.21 -17.96
C VAL A 387 -28.92 16.84 -17.62
N CYS A 388 -29.42 17.13 -16.41
CA CYS A 388 -30.82 16.91 -16.07
C CYS A 388 -31.77 17.67 -17.01
N GLU A 389 -31.46 18.93 -17.35
CA GLU A 389 -32.21 19.69 -18.35
C GLU A 389 -32.12 19.07 -19.76
N LEU A 390 -30.94 18.57 -20.16
CA LEU A 390 -30.72 17.88 -21.44
C LEU A 390 -31.55 16.59 -21.55
N LEU A 391 -31.68 15.82 -20.46
CA LEU A 391 -32.43 14.56 -20.45
C LEU A 391 -33.92 14.76 -20.74
N THR A 392 -34.50 15.93 -20.42
CA THR A 392 -35.88 16.25 -20.82
C THR A 392 -36.09 16.25 -22.35
N LYS A 393 -35.01 16.45 -23.11
CA LYS A 393 -35.01 16.51 -24.58
C LYS A 393 -34.47 15.23 -25.23
N THR A 394 -33.97 14.28 -24.45
CA THR A 394 -33.30 13.06 -24.91
C THR A 394 -33.83 11.83 -24.16
N PRO A 395 -35.10 11.45 -24.39
CA PRO A 395 -35.72 10.33 -23.68
C PRO A 395 -34.97 9.02 -23.96
N GLY A 396 -34.78 8.21 -22.93
CA GLY A 396 -34.05 6.94 -23.00
C GLY A 396 -32.56 7.05 -22.66
N VAL A 397 -32.03 8.25 -22.47
CA VAL A 397 -30.65 8.48 -22.01
C VAL A 397 -30.63 8.60 -20.49
N SER A 398 -29.63 7.99 -19.85
CA SER A 398 -29.37 8.11 -18.41
C SER A 398 -27.98 8.67 -18.15
N TYR A 399 -27.71 9.07 -16.91
CA TYR A 399 -26.37 9.52 -16.50
C TYR A 399 -25.91 8.88 -15.19
N MET A 400 -24.59 8.94 -14.96
CA MET A 400 -23.95 8.54 -13.71
C MET A 400 -22.79 9.50 -13.42
N ILE A 401 -22.57 9.76 -12.13
CA ILE A 401 -21.36 10.43 -11.66
C ILE A 401 -20.22 9.40 -11.55
N VAL A 402 -19.09 9.72 -12.16
CA VAL A 402 -17.89 8.88 -12.20
C VAL A 402 -16.75 9.59 -11.50
N ASN A 403 -15.96 8.83 -10.74
CA ASN A 403 -14.75 9.36 -10.12
C ASN A 403 -13.73 9.77 -11.21
N GLU A 404 -13.31 11.03 -11.23
CA GLU A 404 -12.35 11.55 -12.21
C GLU A 404 -10.88 11.53 -11.72
N ALA A 405 -10.62 11.05 -10.51
CA ALA A 405 -9.29 11.06 -9.92
C ALA A 405 -8.29 10.34 -10.83
N GLY A 406 -7.16 11.00 -11.08
CA GLY A 406 -6.13 10.51 -12.01
C GLY A 406 -6.44 10.72 -13.50
N ALA A 407 -7.61 11.21 -13.91
CA ALA A 407 -7.93 11.42 -15.34
C ALA A 407 -7.03 12.48 -15.98
N SER A 408 -6.66 13.52 -15.22
CA SER A 408 -5.68 14.54 -15.63
C SER A 408 -4.25 13.99 -15.72
N VAL A 409 -3.88 13.07 -14.83
CA VAL A 409 -2.57 12.39 -14.88
C VAL A 409 -2.51 11.45 -16.08
N TYR A 410 -3.59 10.73 -16.35
CA TYR A 410 -3.73 9.92 -17.55
C TYR A 410 -3.60 10.77 -18.81
N SER A 411 -4.35 11.86 -18.94
CA SER A 411 -4.38 12.65 -20.18
C SER A 411 -3.03 13.26 -20.56
N ALA A 412 -2.21 13.60 -19.55
CA ALA A 412 -0.84 14.09 -19.71
C ALA A 412 0.21 12.97 -19.85
N SER A 413 -0.17 11.70 -19.71
CA SER A 413 0.75 10.56 -19.77
C SER A 413 1.22 10.25 -21.20
N LYS A 414 2.38 9.58 -21.30
CA LYS A 414 2.89 9.04 -22.57
C LYS A 414 1.92 8.03 -23.17
N LEU A 415 1.31 7.19 -22.34
CA LEU A 415 0.34 6.19 -22.78
C LEU A 415 -0.87 6.85 -23.47
N ALA A 416 -1.43 7.91 -22.89
CA ALA A 416 -2.55 8.61 -23.51
C ALA A 416 -2.13 9.34 -24.79
N ALA A 417 -0.88 9.84 -24.87
CA ALA A 417 -0.35 10.41 -26.10
C ALA A 417 -0.16 9.37 -27.21
N GLU A 418 0.15 8.12 -26.86
CA GLU A 418 0.23 6.99 -27.78
C GLU A 418 -1.16 6.49 -28.21
N GLU A 419 -2.12 6.40 -27.28
CA GLU A 419 -3.52 6.02 -27.59
C GLU A 419 -4.22 7.09 -28.45
N PHE A 420 -3.90 8.36 -28.23
CA PHE A 420 -4.60 9.51 -28.79
C PHE A 420 -3.67 10.63 -29.30
N PRO A 421 -2.81 10.38 -30.30
CA PRO A 421 -1.86 11.39 -30.80
C PRO A 421 -2.54 12.64 -31.37
N GLN A 422 -3.74 12.49 -31.94
CA GLN A 422 -4.51 13.53 -32.60
C GLN A 422 -5.36 14.39 -31.65
N PHE A 423 -5.53 13.97 -30.39
CA PHE A 423 -6.35 14.69 -29.42
C PHE A 423 -5.49 15.57 -28.52
N ASP A 424 -5.98 16.78 -28.25
CA ASP A 424 -5.44 17.64 -27.19
C ASP A 424 -5.56 16.95 -25.82
N VAL A 425 -4.67 17.31 -24.89
CA VAL A 425 -4.63 16.79 -23.52
C VAL A 425 -6.00 16.90 -22.84
N ASN A 426 -6.73 17.99 -23.03
CA ASN A 426 -8.01 18.21 -22.36
C ASN A 426 -9.15 17.31 -22.89
N LEU A 427 -9.05 16.78 -24.11
CA LEU A 427 -10.07 15.88 -24.66
C LEU A 427 -9.84 14.43 -24.22
N ARG A 428 -8.60 14.06 -23.91
CA ARG A 428 -8.24 12.70 -23.45
C ARG A 428 -8.86 12.38 -22.08
N SER A 429 -9.06 13.37 -21.21
CA SER A 429 -9.70 13.18 -19.90
C SER A 429 -11.18 12.81 -20.05
N ALA A 430 -11.92 13.48 -20.94
CA ALA A 430 -13.32 13.16 -21.23
C ALA A 430 -13.48 11.73 -21.79
N VAL A 431 -12.54 11.28 -22.63
CA VAL A 431 -12.49 9.88 -23.10
C VAL A 431 -12.30 8.91 -21.93
N SER A 432 -11.39 9.23 -20.99
CA SER A 432 -11.17 8.39 -19.80
C SER A 432 -12.42 8.31 -18.92
N ILE A 433 -13.13 9.42 -18.71
CA ILE A 433 -14.38 9.43 -17.94
C ILE A 433 -15.45 8.54 -18.59
N ALA A 434 -15.61 8.61 -19.91
CA ALA A 434 -16.56 7.75 -20.63
C ALA A 434 -16.20 6.26 -20.47
N ARG A 435 -14.93 5.90 -20.67
CA ARG A 435 -14.44 4.52 -20.56
C ARG A 435 -14.49 3.96 -19.14
N ARG A 436 -14.33 4.80 -18.12
CA ARG A 436 -14.47 4.39 -16.71
C ARG A 436 -15.89 3.92 -16.39
N MET A 437 -16.92 4.53 -16.98
CA MET A 437 -18.29 4.01 -16.82
C MET A 437 -18.44 2.64 -17.49
N GLN A 438 -17.83 2.45 -18.66
CA GLN A 438 -17.91 1.20 -19.40
C GLN A 438 -17.19 0.05 -18.68
N ASP A 439 -15.96 0.26 -18.21
CA ASP A 439 -15.26 -0.65 -17.32
C ASP A 439 -14.23 0.11 -16.45
N PRO A 440 -14.55 0.35 -15.15
CA PRO A 440 -13.66 1.06 -14.24
C PRO A 440 -12.27 0.42 -14.11
N LEU A 441 -12.22 -0.91 -14.03
CA LEU A 441 -10.98 -1.66 -13.86
C LEU A 441 -10.08 -1.48 -15.09
N ALA A 442 -10.62 -1.69 -16.29
CA ALA A 442 -9.85 -1.65 -17.54
C ALA A 442 -9.28 -0.25 -17.84
N GLU A 443 -9.94 0.81 -17.38
CA GLU A 443 -9.49 2.19 -17.61
C GLU A 443 -8.57 2.69 -16.46
N LEU A 444 -8.85 2.37 -15.20
CA LEU A 444 -8.03 2.82 -14.06
C LEU A 444 -6.63 2.16 -14.02
N VAL A 445 -6.49 0.92 -14.51
CA VAL A 445 -5.18 0.22 -14.58
C VAL A 445 -4.16 0.91 -15.49
N LYS A 446 -4.61 1.83 -16.37
CA LYS A 446 -3.74 2.64 -17.24
C LYS A 446 -3.00 3.74 -16.50
N ILE A 447 -3.40 4.01 -15.25
CA ILE A 447 -2.89 5.10 -14.42
C ILE A 447 -1.92 4.50 -13.39
N ASP A 448 -0.87 5.23 -13.04
CA ASP A 448 -0.07 4.89 -11.86
C ASP A 448 -1.01 4.86 -10.64
N PRO A 449 -1.10 3.74 -9.88
CA PRO A 449 -2.01 3.64 -8.75
C PRO A 449 -1.84 4.76 -7.72
N LYS A 450 -0.62 5.27 -7.53
CA LYS A 450 -0.34 6.41 -6.63
C LYS A 450 -0.87 7.74 -7.13
N ALA A 451 -1.21 7.84 -8.41
CA ALA A 451 -1.82 9.02 -9.00
C ALA A 451 -3.35 8.97 -9.00
N ILE A 452 -3.94 7.82 -8.65
CA ILE A 452 -5.36 7.72 -8.38
C ILE A 452 -5.57 8.27 -6.96
N GLY A 453 -6.25 9.41 -6.86
CA GLY A 453 -6.53 10.04 -5.56
C GLY A 453 -7.51 9.19 -4.75
N VAL A 454 -6.99 8.47 -3.75
CA VAL A 454 -7.74 7.51 -2.91
C VAL A 454 -7.78 7.91 -1.44
N GLY A 455 -7.20 9.05 -1.07
CA GLY A 455 -7.42 9.66 0.24
C GLY A 455 -6.58 10.90 0.51
N GLN A 456 -6.83 11.51 1.66
CA GLN A 456 -6.07 12.67 2.13
C GLN A 456 -4.64 12.28 2.51
N TYR A 457 -3.69 13.20 2.36
CA TYR A 457 -2.27 12.99 2.70
C TYR A 457 -1.56 11.88 1.91
N GLN A 458 -2.13 11.39 0.81
CA GLN A 458 -1.53 10.33 -0.01
C GLN A 458 -0.11 10.69 -0.50
N HIS A 459 0.14 11.97 -0.84
CA HIS A 459 1.46 12.46 -1.24
C HIS A 459 2.47 12.58 -0.08
N ASP A 460 2.01 12.48 1.15
CA ASP A 460 2.84 12.54 2.36
C ASP A 460 3.31 11.15 2.80
N MET A 461 2.84 10.07 2.14
CA MET A 461 3.22 8.70 2.45
C MET A 461 4.62 8.35 1.95
N PRO A 462 5.30 7.37 2.56
CA PRO A 462 6.52 6.77 2.02
C PRO A 462 6.26 6.23 0.59
N PRO A 463 6.87 6.81 -0.47
CA PRO A 463 6.45 6.54 -1.85
C PRO A 463 6.57 5.07 -2.28
N LYS A 464 7.61 4.38 -1.79
CA LYS A 464 7.84 2.96 -2.09
C LYS A 464 6.76 2.07 -1.47
N ARG A 465 6.42 2.29 -0.20
CA ARG A 465 5.41 1.49 0.50
C ARG A 465 4.01 1.73 -0.07
N LEU A 466 3.69 2.97 -0.42
CA LEU A 466 2.45 3.31 -1.12
C LEU A 466 2.37 2.60 -2.48
N ASP A 467 3.45 2.62 -3.26
CA ASP A 467 3.51 1.94 -4.56
C ASP A 467 3.25 0.43 -4.46
N GLU A 468 3.93 -0.22 -3.52
CA GLU A 468 3.82 -1.66 -3.26
C GLU A 468 2.38 -2.03 -2.88
N SER A 469 1.77 -1.31 -1.93
CA SER A 469 0.42 -1.60 -1.45
C SER A 469 -0.64 -1.35 -2.53
N LEU A 470 -0.61 -0.20 -3.21
CA LEU A 470 -1.62 0.10 -4.24
C LEU A 470 -1.45 -0.78 -5.48
N SER A 471 -0.22 -1.14 -5.86
CA SER A 471 0.02 -2.08 -6.95
C SER A 471 -0.49 -3.49 -6.62
N ALA A 472 -0.34 -3.94 -5.38
CA ALA A 472 -0.88 -5.22 -4.93
C ALA A 472 -2.42 -5.24 -5.02
N VAL A 473 -3.09 -4.15 -4.64
CA VAL A 473 -4.55 -4.03 -4.78
C VAL A 473 -4.98 -4.13 -6.24
N VAL A 474 -4.26 -3.47 -7.14
CA VAL A 474 -4.56 -3.55 -8.59
C VAL A 474 -4.39 -4.97 -9.10
N GLU A 475 -3.29 -5.64 -8.73
CA GLU A 475 -3.05 -7.04 -9.06
C GLU A 475 -4.20 -7.94 -8.56
N ASP A 476 -4.61 -7.79 -7.30
CA ASP A 476 -5.68 -8.60 -6.70
C ASP A 476 -7.03 -8.39 -7.42
N CYS A 477 -7.37 -7.14 -7.77
CA CYS A 477 -8.59 -6.83 -8.49
C CYS A 477 -8.59 -7.43 -9.90
N VAL A 478 -7.49 -7.25 -10.65
CA VAL A 478 -7.36 -7.77 -12.02
C VAL A 478 -7.44 -9.30 -12.05
N ASN A 479 -6.74 -9.98 -11.13
CA ASN A 479 -6.72 -11.44 -11.09
C ASN A 479 -8.02 -12.04 -10.52
N SER A 480 -8.73 -11.32 -9.63
CA SER A 480 -10.07 -11.71 -9.19
C SER A 480 -11.08 -11.65 -10.33
N VAL A 481 -11.08 -10.56 -11.10
CA VAL A 481 -11.99 -10.38 -12.23
C VAL A 481 -11.65 -11.31 -13.38
N GLY A 482 -10.36 -11.54 -13.63
CA GLY A 482 -9.86 -12.21 -14.83
C GLY A 482 -9.85 -11.28 -16.03
N VAL A 483 -9.13 -11.67 -17.07
CA VAL A 483 -8.85 -10.81 -18.22
C VAL A 483 -9.14 -11.56 -19.51
N ASP A 484 -9.91 -10.96 -20.41
CA ASP A 484 -10.09 -11.49 -21.76
C ASP A 484 -8.81 -11.30 -22.57
N LEU A 485 -8.22 -12.42 -22.98
CA LEU A 485 -6.95 -12.47 -23.70
C LEU A 485 -7.00 -11.77 -25.06
N ASN A 486 -8.16 -11.75 -25.72
CA ASN A 486 -8.31 -11.23 -27.07
C ASN A 486 -8.63 -9.74 -27.13
N THR A 487 -9.19 -9.17 -26.06
CA THR A 487 -9.63 -7.77 -26.04
C THR A 487 -8.83 -6.89 -25.07
N ALA A 488 -8.20 -7.46 -24.05
CA ALA A 488 -7.49 -6.68 -23.03
C ALA A 488 -6.33 -5.85 -23.59
N SER A 489 -6.15 -4.66 -23.01
CA SER A 489 -5.00 -3.80 -23.31
C SER A 489 -3.71 -4.36 -22.70
N ALA A 490 -2.55 -3.94 -23.22
CA ALA A 490 -1.27 -4.27 -22.60
C ALA A 490 -1.19 -3.77 -21.14
N SER A 491 -1.82 -2.64 -20.82
CA SER A 491 -1.87 -2.06 -19.47
C SER A 491 -2.66 -2.91 -18.48
N LEU A 492 -3.69 -3.62 -18.94
CA LEU A 492 -4.44 -4.58 -18.13
C LEU A 492 -3.68 -5.91 -18.01
N LEU A 493 -3.15 -6.43 -19.13
CA LEU A 493 -2.41 -7.69 -19.16
C LEU A 493 -1.17 -7.67 -18.26
N GLN A 494 -0.44 -6.56 -18.16
CA GLN A 494 0.74 -6.48 -17.27
C GLN A 494 0.41 -6.59 -15.77
N ARG A 495 -0.87 -6.51 -15.39
CA ARG A 495 -1.35 -6.68 -14.00
C ARG A 495 -1.82 -8.11 -13.72
N VAL A 496 -1.84 -8.98 -14.72
CA VAL A 496 -2.14 -10.40 -14.55
C VAL A 496 -0.94 -11.09 -13.92
N SER A 497 -1.20 -11.97 -12.96
CA SER A 497 -0.22 -12.81 -12.30
C SER A 497 0.74 -13.46 -13.29
N GLY A 498 2.05 -13.33 -13.05
CA GLY A 498 3.09 -13.90 -13.90
C GLY A 498 3.40 -13.13 -15.18
N LEU A 499 2.68 -12.04 -15.48
CA LEU A 499 2.97 -11.16 -16.61
C LEU A 499 3.68 -9.88 -16.16
N ASN A 500 4.40 -9.26 -17.09
CA ASN A 500 5.00 -7.95 -16.95
C ASN A 500 4.74 -7.10 -18.20
N SER A 501 5.19 -5.85 -18.21
CA SER A 501 5.00 -4.93 -19.34
C SER A 501 5.52 -5.49 -20.67
N GLY A 502 6.65 -6.22 -20.65
CA GLY A 502 7.23 -6.82 -21.84
C GLY A 502 6.40 -7.98 -22.39
N THR A 503 6.01 -8.93 -21.54
CA THR A 503 5.17 -10.06 -21.98
C THR A 503 3.76 -9.62 -22.38
N ALA A 504 3.20 -8.62 -21.71
CA ALA A 504 1.90 -8.03 -22.06
C ALA A 504 1.90 -7.44 -23.47
N LYS A 505 2.94 -6.67 -23.85
CA LYS A 505 3.11 -6.16 -25.21
C LYS A 505 3.26 -7.29 -26.23
N ASN A 506 4.03 -8.34 -25.90
CA ASN A 506 4.21 -9.49 -26.78
C ASN A 506 2.91 -10.26 -27.02
N ILE A 507 2.02 -10.37 -26.01
CA ILE A 507 0.70 -10.99 -26.17
C ILE A 507 -0.15 -10.20 -27.17
N VAL A 508 -0.18 -8.87 -27.03
CA VAL A 508 -0.92 -7.99 -27.95
C VAL A 508 -0.36 -8.09 -29.36
N ALA A 509 0.95 -7.97 -29.53
CA ALA A 509 1.61 -8.11 -30.83
C ALA A 509 1.34 -9.49 -31.46
N TYR A 510 1.39 -10.56 -30.66
CA TYR A 510 1.12 -11.90 -31.15
C TYR A 510 -0.31 -12.03 -31.73
N ARG A 511 -1.34 -11.50 -31.05
CA ARG A 511 -2.72 -11.58 -31.58
C ARG A 511 -2.97 -10.64 -32.77
N GLU A 512 -2.23 -9.54 -32.88
CA GLU A 512 -2.27 -8.66 -34.05
C GLU A 512 -1.66 -9.33 -35.29
N GLU A 513 -0.56 -10.08 -35.10
CA GLU A 513 0.15 -10.76 -36.18
C GLU A 513 -0.48 -12.11 -36.57
N ASN A 514 -0.99 -12.87 -35.60
CA ASN A 514 -1.43 -14.26 -35.79
C ASN A 514 -2.95 -14.43 -35.70
N GLY A 515 -3.70 -13.36 -35.43
CA GLY A 515 -5.13 -13.38 -35.14
C GLY A 515 -5.46 -13.73 -33.68
N ALA A 516 -6.75 -13.76 -33.37
CA ALA A 516 -7.25 -14.03 -32.03
C ALA A 516 -6.80 -15.40 -31.50
N PHE A 517 -6.53 -15.47 -30.19
CA PHE A 517 -6.27 -16.73 -29.50
C PHE A 517 -7.55 -17.58 -29.47
N SER A 518 -7.44 -18.84 -29.88
CA SER A 518 -8.50 -19.84 -29.80
C SER A 518 -8.33 -20.80 -28.62
N SER A 519 -7.12 -20.91 -28.06
CA SER A 519 -6.85 -21.67 -26.85
C SER A 519 -5.71 -21.08 -26.03
N ARG A 520 -5.79 -21.23 -24.70
CA ARG A 520 -4.72 -20.81 -23.77
C ARG A 520 -3.37 -21.42 -24.12
N LYS A 521 -3.32 -22.64 -24.66
CA LYS A 521 -2.05 -23.30 -25.04
C LYS A 521 -1.22 -22.49 -26.04
N GLN A 522 -1.86 -21.63 -26.84
CA GLN A 522 -1.17 -20.75 -27.77
C GLN A 522 -0.33 -19.67 -27.06
N LEU A 523 -0.57 -19.38 -25.78
CA LEU A 523 0.29 -18.49 -24.98
C LEU A 523 1.74 -18.98 -24.92
N LEU A 524 1.99 -20.29 -24.99
CA LEU A 524 3.34 -20.86 -25.03
C LEU A 524 4.11 -20.52 -26.32
N LYS A 525 3.42 -19.99 -27.35
CA LYS A 525 4.03 -19.51 -28.58
C LYS A 525 4.40 -18.03 -28.51
N VAL A 526 3.97 -17.32 -27.47
CA VAL A 526 4.25 -15.89 -27.30
C VAL A 526 5.72 -15.71 -26.89
N PRO A 527 6.48 -14.83 -27.56
CA PRO A 527 7.88 -14.58 -27.23
C PRO A 527 8.08 -14.20 -25.75
N LYS A 528 9.08 -14.80 -25.11
CA LYS A 528 9.46 -14.56 -23.70
C LYS A 528 8.40 -14.97 -22.66
N LEU A 529 7.32 -15.64 -23.06
CA LEU A 529 6.35 -16.24 -22.14
C LEU A 529 6.75 -17.71 -21.92
N GLY A 530 7.53 -17.95 -20.85
CA GLY A 530 8.00 -19.30 -20.50
C GLY A 530 6.97 -20.14 -19.75
N PRO A 531 7.25 -21.45 -19.53
CA PRO A 531 6.33 -22.37 -18.84
C PRO A 531 5.88 -21.91 -17.45
N LYS A 532 6.80 -21.31 -16.66
CA LYS A 532 6.44 -20.77 -15.34
C LYS A 532 5.49 -19.58 -15.45
N ALA A 533 5.74 -18.65 -16.37
CA ALA A 533 4.84 -17.52 -16.60
C ALA A 533 3.46 -18.01 -17.08
N PHE A 534 3.42 -19.03 -17.94
CA PHE A 534 2.18 -19.68 -18.36
C PHE A 534 1.41 -20.28 -17.18
N GLU A 535 2.08 -21.05 -16.30
CA GLU A 535 1.47 -21.56 -15.07
C GLU A 535 0.88 -20.42 -14.23
N GLN A 536 1.62 -19.33 -14.04
CA GLN A 536 1.15 -18.23 -13.19
C GLN A 536 -0.03 -17.45 -13.79
N CYS A 537 -0.16 -17.36 -15.11
CA CYS A 537 -1.13 -16.48 -15.78
C CYS A 537 -2.34 -17.20 -16.37
N ALA A 538 -2.22 -18.47 -16.77
CA ALA A 538 -3.19 -19.11 -17.66
C ALA A 538 -4.60 -19.20 -17.07
N GLY A 539 -4.74 -19.44 -15.76
CA GLY A 539 -6.05 -19.48 -15.12
C GLY A 539 -6.74 -18.12 -14.99
N PHE A 540 -6.00 -17.02 -15.13
CA PHE A 540 -6.53 -15.65 -15.04
C PHE A 540 -6.89 -15.06 -16.42
N LEU A 541 -6.38 -15.65 -17.51
CA LEU A 541 -6.64 -15.25 -18.89
C LEU A 541 -7.78 -16.07 -19.48
N ARG A 542 -8.85 -15.45 -19.94
CA ARG A 542 -10.03 -16.12 -20.50
C ARG A 542 -10.11 -15.89 -22.00
N ILE A 543 -10.73 -16.83 -22.70
CA ILE A 543 -11.05 -16.72 -24.12
C ILE A 543 -12.55 -16.99 -24.26
N PRO A 544 -13.41 -15.96 -24.14
CA PRO A 544 -14.87 -16.14 -24.16
C PRO A 544 -15.38 -16.90 -25.39
N GLU A 545 -14.72 -16.72 -26.53
CA GLU A 545 -15.08 -17.32 -27.83
C GLU A 545 -14.50 -18.72 -28.04
N SER A 546 -13.70 -19.25 -27.09
CA SER A 546 -13.05 -20.56 -27.28
C SER A 546 -14.06 -21.68 -27.44
N GLU A 547 -13.82 -22.59 -28.39
CA GLU A 547 -14.62 -23.82 -28.54
C GLU A 547 -14.48 -24.74 -27.32
N TYR A 548 -13.33 -24.69 -26.65
CA TYR A 548 -13.10 -25.45 -25.43
C TYR A 548 -13.58 -24.64 -24.22
N VAL A 549 -14.77 -24.98 -23.73
CA VAL A 549 -15.50 -24.18 -22.72
C VAL A 549 -14.71 -23.89 -21.44
N LEU A 550 -13.75 -24.74 -21.05
CA LEU A 550 -12.93 -24.49 -19.86
C LEU A 550 -11.97 -23.29 -20.03
N ASP A 551 -11.60 -22.93 -21.27
CA ASP A 551 -10.81 -21.71 -21.55
C ASP A 551 -11.63 -20.42 -21.31
N ARG A 552 -12.96 -20.53 -21.16
CA ARG A 552 -13.88 -19.44 -20.78
C ARG A 552 -13.95 -19.23 -19.27
N THR A 553 -13.54 -20.23 -18.48
CA THR A 553 -13.68 -20.27 -17.02
C THR A 553 -12.40 -19.83 -16.30
N GLY A 554 -12.43 -19.63 -15.00
CA GLY A 554 -11.25 -19.52 -14.14
C GLY A 554 -10.59 -20.86 -13.78
N VAL A 555 -11.04 -21.99 -14.33
CA VAL A 555 -10.39 -23.28 -14.08
C VAL A 555 -8.99 -23.25 -14.71
N HIS A 556 -7.97 -23.56 -13.92
CA HIS A 556 -6.59 -23.61 -14.40
C HIS A 556 -6.38 -24.80 -15.36
N PRO A 557 -5.56 -24.67 -16.43
CA PRO A 557 -5.28 -25.78 -17.36
C PRO A 557 -4.74 -27.06 -16.69
N GLU A 558 -4.06 -26.94 -15.55
CA GLU A 558 -3.59 -28.11 -14.78
C GLU A 558 -4.75 -28.97 -14.24
N SER A 559 -5.93 -28.37 -14.07
CA SER A 559 -7.12 -28.99 -13.48
C SER A 559 -8.18 -29.38 -14.52
N TYR A 560 -7.89 -29.29 -15.83
CA TYR A 560 -8.86 -29.64 -16.88
C TYR A 560 -9.33 -31.08 -16.81
N LYS A 561 -8.40 -32.02 -16.61
CA LYS A 561 -8.74 -33.44 -16.46
C LYS A 561 -9.64 -33.68 -15.24
N ALA A 562 -9.40 -32.95 -14.15
CA ALA A 562 -10.21 -33.03 -12.94
C ALA A 562 -11.62 -32.48 -13.17
N ALA A 563 -11.75 -31.35 -13.86
CA ALA A 563 -13.05 -30.77 -14.22
C ALA A 563 -13.85 -31.69 -15.17
N GLU A 564 -13.22 -32.26 -16.19
CA GLU A 564 -13.86 -33.25 -17.09
C GLU A 564 -14.31 -34.50 -16.33
N ARG A 565 -13.48 -34.99 -15.42
CA ARG A 565 -13.81 -36.14 -14.56
C ARG A 565 -15.00 -35.82 -13.65
N LEU A 566 -15.03 -34.63 -13.04
CA LEU A 566 -16.12 -34.16 -12.18
C LEU A 566 -17.46 -34.13 -12.94
N LEU A 567 -17.46 -33.58 -14.16
CA LEU A 567 -18.64 -33.57 -15.02
C LEU A 567 -19.11 -35.00 -15.28
N SER A 568 -18.20 -35.89 -15.68
CA SER A 568 -18.53 -37.29 -15.98
C SER A 568 -19.15 -38.03 -14.80
N ILE A 569 -18.60 -37.90 -13.58
CA ILE A 569 -19.16 -38.59 -12.38
C ILE A 569 -20.52 -38.01 -11.96
N CYS A 570 -20.81 -36.74 -12.29
CA CYS A 570 -22.09 -36.08 -12.03
C CYS A 570 -23.10 -36.21 -13.18
N GLY A 571 -22.76 -36.97 -14.23
CA GLY A 571 -23.63 -37.20 -15.38
C GLY A 571 -23.78 -35.99 -16.31
N TYR A 572 -22.76 -35.13 -16.39
CA TYR A 572 -22.67 -33.98 -17.28
C TYR A 572 -21.55 -34.12 -18.31
N GLN A 573 -21.60 -33.32 -19.36
CA GLN A 573 -20.57 -33.16 -20.36
C GLN A 573 -20.21 -31.67 -20.55
N LEU A 574 -19.10 -31.39 -21.26
CA LEU A 574 -18.67 -30.02 -21.54
C LEU A 574 -19.72 -29.21 -22.32
N SER A 575 -20.56 -29.86 -23.14
CA SER A 575 -21.68 -29.22 -23.83
C SER A 575 -22.71 -28.63 -22.88
N ASP A 576 -22.92 -29.25 -21.71
CA ASP A 576 -23.85 -28.74 -20.71
C ASP A 576 -23.31 -27.45 -20.07
N VAL A 577 -21.99 -27.33 -19.95
CA VAL A 577 -21.29 -26.13 -19.47
C VAL A 577 -21.46 -24.99 -20.44
N ALA A 578 -21.26 -25.26 -21.74
CA ALA A 578 -21.45 -24.26 -22.79
C ALA A 578 -22.93 -23.79 -22.87
N ALA A 579 -23.87 -24.67 -22.52
CA ALA A 579 -25.29 -24.37 -22.48
C ALA A 579 -25.77 -23.74 -21.14
N ALA A 580 -24.89 -23.54 -20.16
CA ALA A 580 -25.20 -23.05 -18.82
C ALA A 580 -26.29 -23.87 -18.09
N LYS A 581 -26.27 -25.21 -18.22
CA LYS A 581 -27.27 -26.14 -17.66
C LYS A 581 -26.79 -26.91 -16.41
N LEU A 582 -25.95 -26.31 -15.58
CA LEU A 582 -25.33 -26.96 -14.41
C LEU A 582 -25.89 -26.50 -13.06
N ASN A 583 -27.15 -26.05 -13.03
CA ASN A 583 -27.76 -25.55 -11.80
C ASN A 583 -27.81 -26.60 -10.68
N GLU A 584 -27.88 -27.89 -11.01
CA GLU A 584 -27.91 -29.01 -10.04
C GLU A 584 -26.52 -29.60 -9.74
N LEU A 585 -25.44 -29.05 -10.32
CA LEU A 585 -24.10 -29.59 -10.12
C LEU A 585 -23.70 -29.66 -8.63
N PRO A 586 -23.91 -28.61 -7.80
CA PRO A 586 -23.58 -28.67 -6.38
C PRO A 586 -24.30 -29.81 -5.64
N GLU A 587 -25.59 -29.99 -5.89
CA GLU A 587 -26.42 -31.03 -5.27
C GLU A 587 -25.98 -32.43 -5.70
N ARG A 588 -25.58 -32.60 -6.96
CA ARG A 588 -25.03 -33.88 -7.45
C ARG A 588 -23.68 -34.20 -6.84
N VAL A 589 -22.79 -33.22 -6.71
CA VAL A 589 -21.50 -33.39 -6.02
C VAL A 589 -21.73 -33.80 -4.57
N LYS A 590 -22.64 -33.10 -3.87
CA LYS A 590 -23.01 -33.41 -2.49
C LYS A 590 -23.61 -34.82 -2.34
N THR A 591 -24.43 -35.25 -3.29
CA THR A 591 -25.02 -36.59 -3.31
C THR A 591 -23.97 -37.67 -3.57
N TYR A 592 -22.97 -37.39 -4.40
CA TYR A 592 -21.84 -38.28 -4.64
C TYR A 592 -20.90 -38.39 -3.43
N GLY A 593 -20.83 -37.34 -2.62
CA GLY A 593 -19.91 -37.13 -1.51
C GLY A 593 -18.74 -36.26 -1.96
N GLU A 594 -18.55 -35.10 -1.32
CA GLU A 594 -17.61 -34.08 -1.77
C GLU A 594 -16.14 -34.55 -1.67
N GLU A 595 -15.77 -35.20 -0.57
CA GLU A 595 -14.43 -35.75 -0.38
C GLU A 595 -14.12 -36.87 -1.35
N LYS A 596 -15.14 -37.71 -1.64
CA LYS A 596 -15.02 -38.78 -2.62
C LYS A 596 -14.87 -38.22 -4.03
N ALA A 597 -15.67 -37.23 -4.40
CA ALA A 597 -15.56 -36.54 -5.68
C ALA A 597 -14.19 -35.87 -5.85
N ALA A 598 -13.67 -35.22 -4.80
CA ALA A 598 -12.34 -34.62 -4.81
C ALA A 598 -11.25 -35.68 -5.07
N ALA A 599 -11.29 -36.79 -4.33
CA ALA A 599 -10.34 -37.89 -4.48
C ALA A 599 -10.40 -38.53 -5.88
N ASP A 600 -11.60 -38.80 -6.41
CA ASP A 600 -11.80 -39.41 -7.73
C ASP A 600 -11.38 -38.48 -8.88
N CYS A 601 -11.36 -37.17 -8.63
CA CYS A 601 -10.83 -36.14 -9.54
C CYS A 601 -9.34 -35.87 -9.36
N GLY A 602 -8.69 -36.43 -8.33
CA GLY A 602 -7.27 -36.23 -8.03
C GLY A 602 -6.91 -34.84 -7.50
N ILE A 603 -7.84 -34.16 -6.84
CA ILE A 603 -7.70 -32.79 -6.33
C ILE A 603 -8.18 -32.70 -4.88
N GLY A 604 -7.90 -31.57 -4.21
CA GLY A 604 -8.46 -31.29 -2.89
C GLY A 604 -9.89 -30.74 -2.94
N LEU A 605 -10.53 -30.74 -1.77
CA LEU A 605 -11.88 -30.18 -1.60
C LEU A 605 -11.98 -28.68 -1.94
N PRO A 606 -11.02 -27.81 -1.58
CA PRO A 606 -11.03 -26.41 -1.99
C PRO A 606 -11.05 -26.25 -3.52
N THR A 607 -10.15 -26.93 -4.22
CA THR A 607 -10.09 -26.90 -5.70
C THR A 607 -11.37 -27.44 -6.32
N LEU A 608 -11.94 -28.54 -5.79
CA LEU A 608 -13.21 -29.08 -6.25
C LEU A 608 -14.33 -28.03 -6.16
N THR A 609 -14.43 -27.36 -5.01
CA THR A 609 -15.44 -26.33 -4.75
C THR A 609 -15.33 -25.16 -5.73
N ASP A 610 -14.10 -24.72 -6.03
CA ASP A 610 -13.88 -23.64 -7.00
C ASP A 610 -14.20 -24.07 -8.42
N ILE A 611 -13.83 -25.30 -8.82
CA ILE A 611 -14.19 -25.84 -10.13
C ILE A 611 -15.71 -25.88 -10.29
N VAL A 612 -16.46 -26.34 -9.28
CA VAL A 612 -17.94 -26.34 -9.32
C VAL A 612 -18.47 -24.92 -9.58
N LYS A 613 -17.99 -23.92 -8.84
CA LYS A 613 -18.42 -22.51 -9.01
C LYS A 613 -18.12 -21.98 -10.40
N GLU A 614 -16.94 -22.26 -10.93
CA GLU A 614 -16.50 -21.83 -12.27
C GLU A 614 -17.30 -22.51 -13.40
N LEU A 615 -17.64 -23.79 -13.24
CA LEU A 615 -18.44 -24.54 -14.22
C LEU A 615 -19.91 -24.09 -14.24
N MET A 616 -20.46 -23.64 -13.10
CA MET A 616 -21.84 -23.12 -13.03
C MET A 616 -21.99 -21.78 -13.76
N LYS A 617 -20.96 -20.94 -13.74
CA LYS A 617 -20.97 -19.61 -14.38
C LYS A 617 -19.64 -19.38 -15.13
N PRO A 618 -19.46 -19.98 -16.33
CA PRO A 618 -18.26 -19.74 -17.13
C PRO A 618 -18.09 -18.25 -17.42
N GLY A 619 -16.89 -17.72 -17.14
CA GLY A 619 -16.58 -16.31 -17.36
C GLY A 619 -17.13 -15.37 -16.30
N ARG A 620 -17.55 -15.88 -15.12
CA ARG A 620 -18.06 -15.09 -13.99
C ARG A 620 -17.15 -13.87 -13.71
N ASP A 621 -17.76 -12.69 -13.75
CA ASP A 621 -17.17 -11.47 -13.23
C ASP A 621 -17.66 -11.30 -11.78
N PRO A 622 -16.77 -11.30 -10.77
CA PRO A 622 -17.18 -11.14 -9.37
C PRO A 622 -17.89 -9.80 -9.12
N ARG A 623 -17.77 -8.82 -10.02
CA ARG A 623 -18.44 -7.52 -9.92
C ARG A 623 -19.93 -7.62 -10.23
N ASP A 624 -20.37 -8.63 -10.97
CA ASP A 624 -21.80 -8.83 -11.32
C ASP A 624 -22.68 -9.17 -10.10
N GLU A 625 -22.06 -9.53 -8.97
CA GLU A 625 -22.75 -9.84 -7.71
C GLU A 625 -22.88 -8.61 -6.80
N LEU A 626 -22.27 -7.49 -7.17
CA LEU A 626 -22.38 -6.23 -6.44
C LEU A 626 -23.63 -5.47 -6.88
N PRO A 627 -24.12 -4.52 -6.07
CA PRO A 627 -25.24 -3.66 -6.47
C PRO A 627 -24.94 -2.97 -7.81
N PRO A 628 -25.89 -2.99 -8.77
CA PRO A 628 -25.67 -2.38 -10.07
C PRO A 628 -25.45 -0.87 -9.95
N PRO A 629 -24.69 -0.23 -10.87
CA PRO A 629 -24.47 1.19 -10.85
C PRO A 629 -25.80 1.94 -10.96
N ILE A 630 -25.95 3.01 -10.18
CA ILE A 630 -27.18 3.79 -10.19
C ILE A 630 -27.16 4.72 -11.41
N LEU A 631 -27.91 4.34 -12.43
CA LEU A 631 -28.20 5.19 -13.58
C LEU A 631 -29.38 6.11 -13.24
N ARG A 632 -29.12 7.41 -13.27
CA ARG A 632 -30.13 8.45 -13.02
C ARG A 632 -30.77 8.87 -14.33
N THR A 633 -32.07 9.11 -14.29
CA THR A 633 -32.84 9.71 -15.39
C THR A 633 -33.43 11.07 -14.97
N ASP A 634 -33.08 11.49 -13.76
CA ASP A 634 -34.01 12.27 -12.96
C ASP A 634 -33.79 13.77 -13.18
N VAL A 635 -34.91 14.44 -13.43
CA VAL A 635 -35.08 15.87 -13.16
C VAL A 635 -35.65 15.92 -11.75
N MET A 636 -34.85 16.27 -10.74
CA MET A 636 -35.28 16.27 -9.34
C MET A 636 -35.58 17.70 -8.89
N ASP A 637 -36.79 18.19 -9.18
CA ASP A 637 -37.43 19.21 -8.34
C ASP A 637 -38.30 18.50 -7.29
N MET A 638 -38.54 19.16 -6.15
CA MET A 638 -39.35 18.61 -5.05
C MET A 638 -40.77 18.18 -5.45
N LYS A 639 -41.27 18.71 -6.58
CA LYS A 639 -42.56 18.38 -7.20
C LYS A 639 -42.59 17.01 -7.93
N ASP A 640 -41.43 16.43 -8.21
CA ASP A 640 -41.29 15.20 -9.00
C ASP A 640 -41.27 13.93 -8.12
N LEU A 641 -41.25 14.10 -6.79
CA LEU A 641 -41.34 13.01 -5.81
C LEU A 641 -42.75 12.41 -5.76
N LYS A 642 -42.84 11.09 -5.93
CA LYS A 642 -44.10 10.33 -5.82
C LYS A 642 -44.06 9.39 -4.60
N PRO A 643 -45.19 9.24 -3.86
CA PRO A 643 -45.29 8.24 -2.81
C PRO A 643 -44.91 6.84 -3.34
N GLY A 644 -44.00 6.16 -2.64
CA GLY A 644 -43.49 4.84 -3.02
C GLY A 644 -42.13 4.83 -3.74
N MET A 645 -41.56 6.00 -4.07
CA MET A 645 -40.18 6.07 -4.58
C MET A 645 -39.18 5.68 -3.49
N LEU A 646 -38.31 4.70 -3.80
CA LEU A 646 -37.15 4.35 -2.97
C LEU A 646 -35.98 5.26 -3.36
N LEU A 647 -35.55 6.09 -2.42
CA LEU A 647 -34.40 6.99 -2.59
C LEU A 647 -33.26 6.55 -1.67
N THR A 648 -32.03 6.77 -2.11
CA THR A 648 -30.84 6.57 -1.27
C THR A 648 -30.43 7.93 -0.71
N GLY A 649 -30.56 8.09 0.61
CA GLY A 649 -30.27 9.34 1.34
C GLY A 649 -28.97 9.28 2.11
#